data_AF-A0A1F3PW62-F1
#
_entry.id   AF-A0A1F3PW62-F1
#
_cell.length_a   1.000
_cell.length_b   1.000
_cell.length_c   1.000
_cell.angle_alpha   90.00
_cell.angle_beta   90.00
_cell.angle_gamma   90.00
#
_symmetry.space_group_name_H-M   'P 1'
#
loop_
_entity.id
_entity.type
_entity.pdbx_description
1 polymer ?
#
loop_
_entity_poly.entity_id
_entity_poly.type
_entity_poly.pdbx_seq_one_letter_code
_entity_poly.pdbx_strand_id
1 'polypeptide(L)'
;MKNLFILMLVLVSGAAYCTIDTLTLDSKITNVTVFFSGAQVTRKADLKLAKGKHVILINELPMELDPKSLRVEGVDKIVILNVKHMLDYNESAKKNPEETLINDKIEALRLKISENQNKLSVFDLEEEIMMKNSMLNKDEGSAVSSIKEAADFYRLRLNEIRQNKLNIYTETEKIREKILELNNELNKISVKKRKTYSQVYITLDCSEYLTNDLNFTYYISGAGWEPLYDFRVDDITKPLSIIYNAGVYQSTGEDWKNVRIKLSTGNPSVGGQQPEIKKWYLGGYNPYSVQTPANQNGIGAIKGSVRDKKNNEAIPFASVAVLKDGKVQTGATTDLDGNYIIKPIQPGYYSLRVSFIGYENSEVSNVVVSSDHITFQNFILAESAQLLSAVEVKTYRNSLIDKEDPSRVDLYSGGLPAGYGDASGGVMKIPGRGAREGGVDFYVDGVKNNNYESNNYISNTVKTAITSLEYDIEIPYTILSDGNDNILKIKEVKLPVDFIYHAVPKLDCNVYLTAEIPNWTELNLLSGKSNIYFMGTFTGSNVINANYTGDTLKIALGIDNNIIVKREGNKELFDKRFVGTTVKETRAFDVTVKNNRSSKIRIVIDDQFPLSDRKSIEVERLETSGGKIDENTGKISWDISLGANEKKVITLKYEVKYPDYVSIGIE
;
A
#
# COMPACT_ATOMS: atom_id res chain seq x y z
N MET A 1 33.81 -54.33 -72.30
CA MET A 1 33.52 -53.07 -71.58
C MET A 1 32.08 -53.08 -71.05
N LYS A 2 31.79 -53.78 -69.93
CA LYS A 2 30.46 -53.71 -69.25
C LYS A 2 30.54 -53.72 -67.71
N ASN A 3 31.67 -54.07 -67.11
CA ASN A 3 31.81 -54.17 -65.65
C ASN A 3 32.45 -52.94 -64.97
N LEU A 4 32.78 -51.88 -65.72
CA LEU A 4 33.40 -50.66 -65.17
C LEU A 4 32.39 -49.55 -64.80
N PHE A 5 31.15 -49.65 -65.29
CA PHE A 5 30.12 -48.61 -65.08
C PHE A 5 29.31 -48.78 -63.78
N ILE A 6 29.35 -49.96 -63.16
CA ILE A 6 28.61 -50.25 -61.92
C ILE A 6 29.40 -49.77 -60.67
N LEU A 7 30.73 -49.66 -60.75
CA LEU A 7 31.54 -49.19 -59.62
C LEU A 7 31.50 -47.66 -59.42
N MET A 8 31.04 -46.90 -60.42
CA MET A 8 30.96 -45.43 -60.35
C MET A 8 29.58 -44.91 -59.93
N LEU A 9 28.57 -45.80 -59.79
CA LEU A 9 27.20 -45.43 -59.38
C LEU A 9 26.91 -45.62 -57.88
N VAL A 10 27.89 -46.10 -57.10
CA VAL A 10 27.77 -46.30 -55.63
C VAL A 10 28.38 -45.14 -54.84
N LEU A 11 28.97 -44.15 -55.53
CA LEU A 11 29.67 -42.99 -54.93
C LEU A 11 28.83 -41.69 -54.89
N VAL A 12 27.52 -41.77 -55.15
CA VAL A 12 26.61 -40.60 -55.18
C VAL A 12 25.34 -40.83 -54.36
N SER A 13 25.50 -41.15 -53.07
CA SER A 13 24.43 -41.04 -52.06
C SER A 13 25.01 -40.88 -50.64
N GLY A 14 26.09 -40.10 -50.52
CA GLY A 14 26.74 -39.73 -49.26
C GLY A 14 26.45 -38.28 -48.86
N ALA A 15 25.28 -37.75 -49.21
CA ALA A 15 24.80 -36.49 -48.64
C ALA A 15 24.45 -36.75 -47.16
N ALA A 16 25.46 -36.65 -46.31
CA ALA A 16 25.26 -36.51 -44.88
C ALA A 16 24.45 -35.23 -44.67
N TYR A 17 23.14 -35.38 -44.52
CA TYR A 17 22.33 -34.39 -43.85
C TYR A 17 22.90 -34.28 -42.44
N CYS A 18 23.80 -33.31 -42.25
CA CYS A 18 24.20 -32.87 -40.94
C CYS A 18 22.96 -32.19 -40.34
N THR A 19 22.10 -32.99 -39.72
CA THR A 19 21.15 -32.48 -38.75
C THR A 19 21.98 -31.69 -37.75
N ILE A 20 21.66 -30.41 -37.59
CA ILE A 20 22.25 -29.64 -36.50
C ILE A 20 21.55 -30.16 -35.25
N ASP A 21 22.18 -31.17 -34.63
CA ASP A 21 21.63 -31.82 -33.45
C ASP A 21 21.43 -30.76 -32.35
N THR A 22 20.27 -30.82 -31.72
CA THR A 22 19.92 -29.89 -30.65
C THR A 22 20.57 -30.36 -29.36
N LEU A 23 21.56 -29.60 -28.89
CA LEU A 23 22.27 -29.88 -27.65
C LEU A 23 21.48 -29.28 -26.47
N THR A 24 20.82 -30.13 -25.69
CA THR A 24 20.22 -29.72 -24.42
C THR A 24 21.32 -29.44 -23.39
N LEU A 25 21.29 -28.27 -22.75
CA LEU A 25 22.21 -27.91 -21.67
C LEU A 25 21.46 -27.56 -20.39
N ASP A 26 21.92 -28.13 -19.28
CA ASP A 26 21.53 -27.69 -17.94
C ASP A 26 22.12 -26.31 -17.64
N SER A 27 21.38 -25.51 -16.86
CA SER A 27 21.81 -24.17 -16.46
C SER A 27 21.49 -23.87 -15.00
N LYS A 28 22.39 -23.13 -14.34
CA LYS A 28 22.29 -22.76 -12.92
C LYS A 28 22.10 -21.25 -12.78
N ILE A 29 21.21 -20.84 -11.88
CA ILE A 29 21.09 -19.44 -11.48
C ILE A 29 22.37 -19.04 -10.72
N THR A 30 22.93 -17.88 -11.05
CA THR A 30 24.17 -17.37 -10.43
C THR A 30 23.97 -16.04 -9.73
N ASN A 31 23.18 -15.15 -10.33
CA ASN A 31 22.88 -13.83 -9.80
C ASN A 31 21.41 -13.50 -10.06
N VAL A 32 20.75 -12.83 -9.12
CA VAL A 32 19.39 -12.32 -9.29
C VAL A 32 19.36 -10.84 -8.89
N THR A 33 18.84 -9.99 -9.77
CA THR A 33 18.49 -8.60 -9.41
C THR A 33 17.00 -8.54 -9.16
N VAL A 34 16.58 -8.32 -7.92
CA VAL A 34 15.18 -8.23 -7.51
C VAL A 34 14.74 -6.77 -7.55
N PHE A 35 13.59 -6.49 -8.14
CA PHE A 35 12.96 -5.16 -8.17
C PHE A 35 11.74 -5.14 -7.25
N PHE A 36 11.12 -3.98 -7.01
CA PHE A 36 9.88 -3.91 -6.23
C PHE A 36 8.75 -4.80 -6.79
N SER A 37 8.77 -5.03 -8.09
CA SER A 37 7.96 -6.05 -8.77
C SER A 37 8.82 -6.69 -9.85
N GLY A 38 8.84 -8.02 -9.85
CA GLY A 38 9.66 -8.86 -10.72
C GLY A 38 11.14 -8.96 -10.33
N ALA A 39 11.85 -9.82 -11.05
CA ALA A 39 13.29 -10.00 -10.90
C ALA A 39 13.95 -10.29 -12.26
N GLN A 40 15.21 -9.87 -12.41
CA GLN A 40 16.08 -10.26 -13.51
C GLN A 40 17.00 -11.39 -13.04
N VAL A 41 16.82 -12.58 -13.60
CA VAL A 41 17.58 -13.79 -13.29
C VAL A 41 18.72 -13.94 -14.30
N THR A 42 19.94 -14.15 -13.81
CA THR A 42 21.11 -14.47 -14.65
C THR A 42 21.51 -15.93 -14.42
N ARG A 43 21.51 -16.72 -15.50
CA ARG A 43 21.89 -18.13 -15.52
C ARG A 43 23.18 -18.34 -16.29
N LYS A 44 23.88 -19.40 -15.90
CA LYS A 44 25.09 -19.90 -16.55
C LYS A 44 24.88 -21.34 -16.97
N ALA A 45 25.25 -21.68 -18.20
CA ALA A 45 25.34 -23.04 -18.72
C ALA A 45 26.78 -23.34 -19.17
N ASP A 46 27.30 -24.53 -18.86
CA ASP A 46 28.66 -24.92 -19.24
C ASP A 46 28.65 -25.41 -20.70
N LEU A 47 29.41 -24.76 -21.59
CA LEU A 47 29.30 -24.92 -23.04
C LEU A 47 30.58 -25.53 -23.64
N LYS A 48 30.41 -26.60 -24.43
CA LYS A 48 31.48 -27.33 -25.12
C LYS A 48 31.08 -27.58 -26.57
N LEU A 49 31.66 -26.84 -27.51
CA LEU A 49 31.28 -26.91 -28.93
C LEU A 49 32.46 -27.15 -29.85
N ALA A 50 32.21 -27.93 -30.90
CA ALA A 50 33.08 -27.97 -32.07
C ALA A 50 32.85 -26.73 -32.95
N LYS A 51 33.76 -26.51 -33.91
CA LYS A 51 33.59 -25.51 -34.96
C LYS A 51 32.32 -25.77 -35.77
N GLY A 52 31.54 -24.72 -36.04
CA GLY A 52 30.34 -24.75 -36.88
C GLY A 52 29.07 -24.27 -36.16
N LYS A 53 27.92 -24.52 -36.78
CA LYS A 53 26.61 -24.10 -36.31
C LYS A 53 25.98 -25.13 -35.39
N HIS A 54 25.40 -24.66 -34.28
CA HIS A 54 24.73 -25.49 -33.28
C HIS A 54 23.39 -24.88 -32.88
N VAL A 55 22.48 -25.73 -32.40
CA VAL A 55 21.25 -25.30 -31.70
C VAL A 55 21.35 -25.78 -30.26
N ILE A 56 21.35 -24.85 -29.32
CA ILE A 56 21.32 -25.13 -27.89
C ILE A 56 19.88 -25.06 -27.40
N LEU A 57 19.43 -26.06 -26.63
CA LEU A 57 18.16 -26.01 -25.91
C LEU A 57 18.44 -25.81 -24.42
N ILE A 58 17.93 -24.71 -23.87
CA ILE A 58 17.74 -24.56 -22.43
C ILE A 58 16.29 -24.92 -22.12
N ASN A 59 16.10 -25.92 -21.25
CA ASN A 59 14.79 -26.43 -20.85
C ASN A 59 14.48 -26.11 -19.37
N GLU A 60 13.24 -26.41 -18.95
CA GLU A 60 12.73 -26.23 -17.58
C GLU A 60 12.79 -24.78 -17.02
N LEU A 61 12.77 -23.75 -17.89
CA LEU A 61 12.72 -22.36 -17.43
C LEU A 61 11.30 -21.93 -16.99
N PRO A 62 11.15 -20.90 -16.12
CA PRO A 62 9.86 -20.43 -15.64
C PRO A 62 8.89 -20.07 -16.77
N MET A 63 7.61 -20.41 -16.62
CA MET A 63 6.56 -20.02 -17.57
C MET A 63 6.36 -18.49 -17.61
N GLU A 64 6.64 -17.80 -16.51
CA GLU A 64 6.52 -16.34 -16.35
C GLU A 64 7.71 -15.54 -16.90
N LEU A 65 8.65 -16.21 -17.59
CA LEU A 65 9.75 -15.57 -18.29
C LEU A 65 9.19 -14.65 -19.39
N ASP A 66 9.50 -13.34 -19.36
CA ASP A 66 9.16 -12.44 -20.48
C ASP A 66 10.09 -12.70 -21.67
N PRO A 67 9.59 -13.22 -22.82
CA PRO A 67 10.45 -13.55 -23.95
C PRO A 67 11.15 -12.32 -24.56
N LYS A 68 10.65 -11.10 -24.35
CA LYS A 68 11.25 -9.85 -24.84
C LYS A 68 12.46 -9.41 -24.01
N SER A 69 12.53 -9.86 -22.75
CA SER A 69 13.63 -9.56 -21.83
C SER A 69 14.86 -10.45 -22.04
N LEU A 70 14.70 -11.55 -22.78
CA LEU A 70 15.69 -12.59 -22.93
C LEU A 70 16.93 -12.09 -23.68
N ARG A 71 18.05 -12.03 -22.98
CA ARG A 71 19.37 -11.66 -23.50
C ARG A 71 20.36 -12.79 -23.26
N VAL A 72 21.01 -13.23 -24.32
CA VAL A 72 22.17 -14.14 -24.25
C VAL A 72 23.42 -13.28 -24.39
N GLU A 73 24.40 -13.44 -23.51
CA GLU A 73 25.64 -12.67 -23.58
C GLU A 73 26.54 -13.20 -24.72
N GLY A 74 27.14 -12.30 -25.48
CA GLY A 74 28.05 -12.66 -26.55
C GLY A 74 29.34 -13.24 -25.98
N VAL A 75 29.55 -14.53 -26.19
CA VAL A 75 30.80 -15.22 -25.87
C VAL A 75 31.80 -14.96 -26.99
N ASP A 76 33.07 -14.65 -26.66
CA ASP A 76 34.11 -14.50 -27.68
C ASP A 76 34.15 -15.73 -28.60
N LYS A 77 34.29 -15.48 -29.91
CA LYS A 77 34.28 -16.48 -31.00
C LYS A 77 32.96 -17.22 -31.25
N ILE A 78 31.87 -16.85 -30.56
CA ILE A 78 30.50 -17.30 -30.85
C ILE A 78 29.66 -16.15 -31.42
N VAL A 79 29.01 -16.38 -32.56
CA VAL A 79 27.98 -15.48 -33.09
C VAL A 79 26.60 -16.07 -32.80
N ILE A 80 25.78 -15.36 -32.03
CA ILE A 80 24.37 -15.73 -31.80
C ILE A 80 23.59 -15.38 -33.06
N LEU A 81 23.03 -16.40 -33.72
CA LEU A 81 22.28 -16.25 -34.97
C LEU A 81 20.77 -16.03 -34.74
N ASN A 82 20.21 -16.70 -33.72
CA ASN A 82 18.80 -16.63 -33.39
C ASN A 82 18.57 -17.05 -31.93
N VAL A 83 17.56 -16.47 -31.28
CA VAL A 83 17.06 -16.91 -29.97
C VAL A 83 15.54 -17.05 -30.08
N LYS A 84 15.02 -18.25 -29.89
CA LYS A 84 13.60 -18.58 -30.03
C LYS A 84 13.05 -19.15 -28.73
N HIS A 85 12.08 -18.46 -28.15
CA HIS A 85 11.27 -18.96 -27.03
C HIS A 85 10.13 -19.84 -27.53
N MET A 86 9.78 -20.85 -26.74
CA MET A 86 8.57 -21.67 -26.84
C MET A 86 8.05 -21.99 -25.44
N LEU A 87 6.77 -22.33 -25.32
CA LEU A 87 6.22 -22.98 -24.14
C LEU A 87 6.05 -24.48 -24.42
N ASP A 88 6.62 -25.32 -23.57
CA ASP A 88 6.39 -26.76 -23.55
C ASP A 88 5.15 -27.05 -22.70
N TYR A 89 4.03 -27.30 -23.40
CA TYR A 89 2.79 -27.75 -22.81
C TYR A 89 2.83 -29.28 -22.71
N ASN A 90 3.42 -29.79 -21.63
CA ASN A 90 3.59 -31.23 -21.41
C ASN A 90 2.22 -31.97 -21.51
N GLU A 91 2.05 -32.78 -22.55
CA GLU A 91 0.78 -33.45 -22.90
C GLU A 91 0.29 -34.49 -21.87
N SER A 92 1.02 -34.68 -20.77
CA SER A 92 0.54 -35.39 -19.58
C SER A 92 -0.65 -34.70 -18.86
N ALA A 93 -1.07 -33.51 -19.31
CA ALA A 93 -2.22 -32.75 -18.83
C ALA A 93 -3.62 -33.35 -19.10
N LYS A 94 -3.77 -34.68 -19.18
CA LYS A 94 -5.08 -35.31 -18.96
C LYS A 94 -5.46 -35.11 -17.49
N LYS A 95 -6.65 -34.56 -17.22
CA LYS A 95 -7.20 -34.37 -15.86
C LYS A 95 -6.94 -35.63 -15.01
N ASN A 96 -6.11 -35.50 -13.97
CA ASN A 96 -5.92 -36.60 -13.02
C ASN A 96 -7.27 -36.84 -12.31
N PRO A 97 -7.79 -38.08 -12.27
CA PRO A 97 -8.99 -38.40 -11.50
C PRO A 97 -8.91 -37.96 -10.04
N GLU A 98 -7.74 -38.07 -9.40
CA GLU A 98 -7.53 -37.63 -8.01
C GLU A 98 -7.62 -36.12 -7.85
N GLU A 99 -7.10 -35.36 -8.82
CA GLU A 99 -7.12 -33.90 -8.82
C GLU A 99 -8.53 -33.38 -9.14
N THR A 100 -9.26 -34.06 -10.02
CA THR A 100 -10.68 -33.78 -10.27
C THR A 100 -11.47 -34.00 -8.99
N LEU A 101 -11.25 -35.14 -8.32
CA LEU A 101 -11.87 -35.46 -7.03
C LEU A 101 -11.52 -34.46 -5.91
N ILE A 102 -10.30 -33.92 -5.86
CA ILE A 102 -9.90 -32.87 -4.90
C ILE A 102 -10.57 -31.53 -5.23
N ASN A 103 -10.60 -31.13 -6.50
CA ASN A 103 -11.31 -29.91 -6.92
C ASN A 103 -12.83 -30.02 -6.67
N ASP A 104 -13.45 -31.16 -6.97
CA ASP A 104 -14.88 -31.41 -6.70
C ASP A 104 -15.18 -31.32 -5.19
N LYS A 105 -14.27 -31.81 -4.32
CA LYS A 105 -14.36 -31.63 -2.87
C LYS A 105 -14.23 -30.15 -2.47
N ILE A 106 -13.29 -29.41 -3.05
CA ILE A 106 -13.09 -27.98 -2.76
C ILE A 106 -14.33 -27.18 -3.17
N GLU A 107 -14.91 -27.43 -4.34
CA GLU A 107 -16.15 -26.79 -4.78
C GLU A 107 -17.35 -27.17 -3.89
N ALA A 108 -17.50 -28.44 -3.52
CA ALA A 108 -18.53 -28.85 -2.56
C ALA A 108 -18.37 -28.18 -1.17
N LEU A 109 -17.15 -27.86 -0.76
CA LEU A 109 -16.88 -27.09 0.47
C LEU A 109 -17.13 -25.59 0.29
N ARG A 110 -16.79 -25.00 -0.87
CA ARG A 110 -17.13 -23.61 -1.22
C ARG A 110 -18.64 -23.37 -1.27
N LEU A 111 -19.40 -24.33 -1.82
CA LEU A 111 -20.86 -24.30 -1.82
C LEU A 111 -21.42 -24.30 -0.38
N LYS A 112 -20.83 -25.06 0.55
CA LYS A 112 -21.21 -25.01 1.98
C LYS A 112 -20.87 -23.69 2.67
N ILE A 113 -19.78 -23.02 2.30
CA ILE A 113 -19.51 -21.65 2.75
C ILE A 113 -20.62 -20.71 2.25
N SER A 114 -21.03 -20.82 1.00
CA SER A 114 -22.13 -20.03 0.42
C SER A 114 -23.49 -20.32 1.10
N GLU A 115 -23.82 -21.58 1.38
CA GLU A 115 -24.99 -21.93 2.20
C GLU A 115 -24.93 -21.31 3.60
N ASN A 116 -23.77 -21.30 4.23
CA ASN A 116 -23.57 -20.69 5.55
C ASN A 116 -23.68 -19.16 5.50
N GLN A 117 -23.19 -18.51 4.44
CA GLN A 117 -23.43 -17.08 4.20
C GLN A 117 -24.92 -16.76 4.02
N ASN A 118 -25.65 -17.60 3.29
CA ASN A 118 -27.10 -17.46 3.14
C ASN A 118 -27.81 -17.60 4.50
N LYS A 119 -27.46 -18.59 5.33
CA LYS A 119 -28.00 -18.74 6.70
C LYS A 119 -27.68 -17.53 7.59
N LEU A 120 -26.46 -17.00 7.53
CA LEU A 120 -26.09 -15.78 8.25
C LEU A 120 -26.98 -14.60 7.83
N SER A 121 -27.16 -14.39 6.52
CA SER A 121 -28.01 -13.30 6.01
C SER A 121 -29.48 -13.40 6.48
N VAL A 122 -30.03 -14.61 6.62
CA VAL A 122 -31.37 -14.83 7.20
C VAL A 122 -31.40 -14.44 8.68
N PHE A 123 -30.38 -14.81 9.46
CA PHE A 123 -30.27 -14.43 10.86
C PHE A 123 -29.98 -12.93 11.07
N ASP A 124 -29.27 -12.28 10.14
CA ASP A 124 -29.05 -10.83 10.14
C ASP A 124 -30.36 -10.07 9.88
N LEU A 125 -31.15 -10.51 8.89
CA LEU A 125 -32.49 -9.98 8.63
C LEU A 125 -33.44 -10.24 9.80
N GLU A 126 -33.36 -11.38 10.46
CA GLU A 126 -34.17 -11.67 11.65
C GLU A 126 -33.79 -10.75 12.82
N GLU A 127 -32.49 -10.60 13.12
CA GLU A 127 -31.99 -9.68 14.14
C GLU A 127 -32.40 -8.23 13.83
N GLU A 128 -32.34 -7.79 12.56
CA GLU A 128 -32.80 -6.48 12.11
C GLU A 128 -34.31 -6.26 12.31
N ILE A 129 -35.15 -7.21 11.91
CA ILE A 129 -36.61 -7.16 12.09
C ILE A 129 -36.96 -7.12 13.58
N MET A 130 -36.28 -7.91 14.42
CA MET A 130 -36.48 -7.89 15.87
C MET A 130 -36.10 -6.56 16.50
N MET A 131 -34.96 -5.97 16.11
CA MET A 131 -34.52 -4.66 16.58
C MET A 131 -35.48 -3.55 16.15
N LYS A 132 -35.97 -3.57 14.90
CA LYS A 132 -36.98 -2.63 14.40
C LYS A 132 -38.31 -2.75 15.14
N ASN A 133 -38.80 -3.97 15.35
CA ASN A 133 -40.05 -4.20 16.10
C ASN A 133 -39.92 -3.82 17.59
N SER A 134 -38.73 -3.95 18.18
CA SER A 134 -38.45 -3.47 19.54
C SER A 134 -38.54 -1.94 19.67
N MET A 135 -38.24 -1.20 18.60
CA MET A 135 -38.33 0.28 18.58
C MET A 135 -39.76 0.80 18.38
N LEU A 136 -40.66 0.02 17.76
CA LEU A 136 -42.03 0.45 17.42
C LEU A 136 -43.00 0.42 18.63
N ASN A 137 -42.73 -0.39 19.66
CA ASN A 137 -43.60 -0.53 20.84
C ASN A 137 -43.43 0.59 21.89
N LYS A 138 -43.12 1.83 21.47
CA LYS A 138 -42.89 2.97 22.37
C LYS A 138 -44.06 3.94 22.51
N ASP A 139 -45.01 3.91 21.57
CA ASP A 139 -46.20 4.75 21.66
C ASP A 139 -47.39 3.94 22.21
N GLU A 140 -48.08 4.56 23.19
CA GLU A 140 -49.26 4.08 23.92
C GLU A 140 -49.10 2.95 24.97
N GLY A 141 -49.00 3.37 26.24
CA GLY A 141 -49.84 2.82 27.33
C GLY A 141 -49.58 1.40 27.86
N SER A 142 -48.50 0.72 27.47
CA SER A 142 -48.28 -0.69 27.84
C SER A 142 -47.82 -0.89 29.30
N ALA A 143 -48.46 -1.82 30.01
CA ALA A 143 -48.20 -2.10 31.43
C ALA A 143 -46.82 -2.73 31.68
N VAL A 144 -46.20 -2.45 32.83
CA VAL A 144 -44.81 -2.85 33.18
C VAL A 144 -44.56 -4.36 33.07
N SER A 145 -45.57 -5.21 33.29
CA SER A 145 -45.48 -6.66 33.08
C SER A 145 -45.19 -7.03 31.61
N SER A 146 -45.93 -6.43 30.67
CA SER A 146 -45.78 -6.69 29.22
C SER A 146 -44.41 -6.25 28.68
N ILE A 147 -43.84 -5.17 29.24
CA ILE A 147 -42.50 -4.69 28.87
C ILE A 147 -41.42 -5.69 29.31
N LYS A 148 -41.57 -6.28 30.51
CA LYS A 148 -40.64 -7.30 31.01
C LYS A 148 -40.72 -8.60 30.20
N GLU A 149 -41.93 -9.08 29.90
CA GLU A 149 -42.15 -10.27 29.09
C GLU A 149 -41.60 -10.11 27.67
N ALA A 150 -41.81 -8.93 27.06
CA ALA A 150 -41.21 -8.59 25.77
C ALA A 150 -39.66 -8.56 25.84
N ALA A 151 -39.08 -7.92 26.86
CA ALA A 151 -37.62 -7.87 27.04
C ALA A 151 -37.01 -9.27 27.26
N ASP A 152 -37.67 -10.15 28.01
CA ASP A 152 -37.26 -11.53 28.20
C ASP A 152 -37.35 -12.35 26.89
N PHE A 153 -38.42 -12.16 26.11
CA PHE A 153 -38.56 -12.75 24.77
C PHE A 153 -37.46 -12.29 23.80
N TYR A 154 -37.21 -10.98 23.70
CA TYR A 154 -36.13 -10.43 22.87
C TYR A 154 -34.76 -10.98 23.29
N ARG A 155 -34.49 -11.02 24.61
CA ARG A 155 -33.23 -11.54 25.15
C ARG A 155 -33.01 -13.01 24.81
N LEU A 156 -34.04 -13.86 24.95
CA LEU A 156 -33.95 -15.28 24.62
C LEU A 156 -33.72 -15.49 23.11
N ARG A 157 -34.50 -14.84 22.25
CA ARG A 157 -34.41 -15.03 20.80
C ARG A 157 -33.14 -14.42 20.19
N LEU A 158 -32.68 -13.25 20.68
CA LEU A 158 -31.39 -12.67 20.24
C LEU A 158 -30.20 -13.56 20.67
N ASN A 159 -30.25 -14.17 21.85
CA ASN A 159 -29.23 -15.14 22.26
C ASN A 159 -29.24 -16.39 21.37
N GLU A 160 -30.42 -16.91 21.01
CA GLU A 160 -30.56 -18.04 20.08
C GLU A 160 -29.99 -17.70 18.68
N ILE A 161 -30.37 -16.55 18.12
CA ILE A 161 -29.88 -16.06 16.82
C ILE A 161 -28.35 -15.91 16.85
N ARG A 162 -27.79 -15.27 17.88
CA ARG A 162 -26.35 -15.06 18.02
C ARG A 162 -25.58 -16.36 18.24
N GLN A 163 -26.13 -17.31 18.98
CA GLN A 163 -25.52 -18.63 19.15
C GLN A 163 -25.51 -19.41 17.82
N ASN A 164 -26.60 -19.32 17.03
CA ASN A 164 -26.66 -19.95 15.71
C ASN A 164 -25.66 -19.29 14.73
N LYS A 165 -25.55 -17.96 14.73
CA LYS A 165 -24.52 -17.22 13.97
C LYS A 165 -23.10 -17.67 14.37
N LEU A 166 -22.80 -17.77 15.66
CA LEU A 166 -21.50 -18.25 16.18
C LEU A 166 -21.19 -19.70 15.77
N ASN A 167 -22.18 -20.59 15.80
CA ASN A 167 -22.03 -21.97 15.34
C ASN A 167 -21.69 -22.00 13.84
N ILE A 168 -22.40 -21.21 13.02
CA ILE A 168 -22.16 -21.11 11.57
C ILE A 168 -20.77 -20.52 11.25
N TYR A 169 -20.31 -19.50 11.99
CA TYR A 169 -18.93 -19.01 11.86
C TYR A 169 -17.91 -20.12 12.17
N THR A 170 -18.11 -20.85 13.26
CA THR A 170 -17.24 -21.97 13.67
C THR A 170 -17.21 -23.11 12.65
N GLU A 171 -18.34 -23.44 12.03
CA GLU A 171 -18.40 -24.40 10.91
C GLU A 171 -17.68 -23.88 9.67
N THR A 172 -17.83 -22.59 9.36
CA THR A 172 -17.21 -21.95 8.20
C THR A 172 -15.68 -21.96 8.30
N GLU A 173 -15.10 -21.71 9.47
CA GLU A 173 -13.65 -21.84 9.69
C GLU A 173 -13.17 -23.28 9.53
N LYS A 174 -13.87 -24.27 10.11
CA LYS A 174 -13.56 -25.70 9.90
C LYS A 174 -13.66 -26.15 8.44
N ILE A 175 -14.43 -25.44 7.61
CA ILE A 175 -14.49 -25.66 6.17
C ILE A 175 -13.31 -24.97 5.46
N ARG A 176 -12.93 -23.75 5.87
CA ARG A 176 -11.75 -23.02 5.36
C ARG A 176 -10.46 -23.79 5.63
N GLU A 177 -10.27 -24.33 6.83
CA GLU A 177 -9.14 -25.20 7.18
C GLU A 177 -9.04 -26.40 6.24
N LYS A 178 -10.15 -27.10 5.98
CA LYS A 178 -10.19 -28.24 5.04
C LYS A 178 -9.91 -27.85 3.59
N ILE A 179 -10.35 -26.65 3.16
CA ILE A 179 -10.01 -26.11 1.85
C ILE A 179 -8.49 -25.82 1.78
N LEU A 180 -7.89 -25.31 2.86
CA LEU A 180 -6.43 -25.10 2.94
C LEU A 180 -5.65 -26.41 2.91
N GLU A 181 -6.09 -27.44 3.65
CA GLU A 181 -5.52 -28.79 3.60
C GLU A 181 -5.58 -29.40 2.18
N LEU A 182 -6.76 -29.34 1.54
CA LEU A 182 -6.96 -29.84 0.18
C LEU A 182 -6.18 -29.04 -0.87
N ASN A 183 -6.04 -27.71 -0.70
CA ASN A 183 -5.16 -26.91 -1.56
C ASN A 183 -3.68 -27.25 -1.35
N ASN A 184 -3.25 -27.55 -0.13
CA ASN A 184 -1.89 -28.01 0.14
C ASN A 184 -1.62 -29.41 -0.44
N GLU A 185 -2.61 -30.30 -0.44
CA GLU A 185 -2.57 -31.59 -1.14
C GLU A 185 -2.54 -31.39 -2.68
N LEU A 186 -3.40 -30.52 -3.20
CA LEU A 186 -3.45 -30.14 -4.62
C LEU A 186 -2.13 -29.53 -5.10
N ASN A 187 -1.50 -28.67 -4.29
CA ASN A 187 -0.20 -28.08 -4.58
C ASN A 187 0.91 -29.15 -4.59
N LYS A 188 0.93 -30.06 -3.61
CA LYS A 188 1.87 -31.21 -3.59
C LYS A 188 1.72 -32.12 -4.81
N ILE A 189 0.49 -32.28 -5.33
CA ILE A 189 0.21 -33.06 -6.55
C ILE A 189 0.60 -32.26 -7.81
N SER A 190 0.26 -30.98 -7.87
CA SER A 190 0.49 -30.10 -9.03
C SER A 190 1.97 -29.83 -9.25
N VAL A 191 2.71 -29.42 -8.22
CA VAL A 191 4.17 -29.18 -8.26
C VAL A 191 4.94 -30.44 -8.71
N LYS A 192 4.40 -31.64 -8.48
CA LYS A 192 5.07 -32.91 -8.79
C LYS A 192 4.85 -33.41 -10.21
N LYS A 193 3.86 -32.88 -10.97
CA LYS A 193 3.50 -33.39 -12.31
C LYS A 193 3.01 -32.37 -13.35
N ARG A 194 2.69 -31.12 -13.00
CA ARG A 194 2.29 -30.08 -13.98
C ARG A 194 3.42 -29.09 -14.23
N LYS A 195 4.31 -29.48 -15.12
CA LYS A 195 5.48 -28.71 -15.54
C LYS A 195 5.24 -28.14 -16.94
N THR A 196 4.52 -27.01 -17.03
CA THR A 196 4.55 -26.16 -18.23
C THR A 196 5.76 -25.25 -18.10
N TYR A 197 6.68 -25.30 -19.06
CA TYR A 197 7.94 -24.58 -18.96
C TYR A 197 8.28 -23.79 -20.21
N SER A 198 9.05 -22.73 -20.01
CA SER A 198 9.71 -22.02 -21.10
C SER A 198 10.89 -22.87 -21.62
N GLN A 199 10.95 -23.02 -22.93
CA GLN A 199 12.09 -23.54 -23.67
C GLN A 199 12.72 -22.43 -24.48
N VAL A 200 14.05 -22.38 -24.45
CA VAL A 200 14.83 -21.38 -25.20
C VAL A 200 15.81 -22.10 -26.11
N TYR A 201 15.59 -21.92 -27.42
CA TYR A 201 16.44 -22.44 -28.48
C TYR A 201 17.40 -21.33 -28.94
N ILE A 202 18.69 -21.50 -28.73
CA ILE A 202 19.74 -20.55 -29.12
C ILE A 202 20.47 -21.16 -30.32
N THR A 203 20.28 -20.58 -31.50
CA THR A 203 21.08 -20.93 -32.69
C THR A 203 22.34 -20.07 -32.69
N LEU A 204 23.50 -20.69 -32.83
CA LEU A 204 24.79 -20.01 -32.79
C LEU A 204 25.77 -20.59 -33.82
N ASP A 205 26.81 -19.82 -34.16
CA ASP A 205 27.92 -20.23 -35.03
C ASP A 205 29.24 -20.05 -34.26
N CYS A 206 30.02 -21.14 -34.13
CA CYS A 206 31.26 -21.18 -33.37
C CYS A 206 32.45 -21.28 -34.34
N SER A 207 33.37 -20.31 -34.31
CA SER A 207 34.44 -20.23 -35.32
C SER A 207 35.57 -21.27 -35.16
N GLU A 208 35.68 -21.87 -33.97
CA GLU A 208 36.64 -22.91 -33.59
C GLU A 208 36.07 -23.86 -32.51
N TYR A 209 36.88 -24.80 -32.00
CA TYR A 209 36.48 -25.59 -30.82
C TYR A 209 36.59 -24.73 -29.56
N LEU A 210 35.54 -24.67 -28.75
CA LEU A 210 35.46 -23.84 -27.55
C LEU A 210 34.94 -24.63 -26.35
N THR A 211 35.57 -24.42 -25.19
CA THR A 211 34.99 -24.68 -23.87
C THR A 211 34.87 -23.35 -23.15
N ASN A 212 33.66 -22.92 -22.83
CA ASN A 212 33.41 -21.63 -22.16
C ASN A 212 32.04 -21.64 -21.44
N ASP A 213 31.69 -20.52 -20.82
CA ASP A 213 30.42 -20.32 -20.13
C ASP A 213 29.43 -19.59 -21.05
N LEU A 214 28.18 -20.08 -21.13
CA LEU A 214 27.09 -19.36 -21.75
C LEU A 214 26.23 -18.69 -20.68
N ASN A 215 26.36 -17.38 -20.55
CA ASN A 215 25.49 -16.58 -19.71
C ASN A 215 24.24 -16.15 -20.48
N PHE A 216 23.09 -16.21 -19.82
CA PHE A 216 21.86 -15.62 -20.33
C PHE A 216 21.00 -15.08 -19.19
N THR A 217 20.22 -14.06 -19.51
CA THR A 217 19.49 -13.23 -18.57
C THR A 217 18.07 -13.06 -19.05
N TYR A 218 17.11 -13.11 -18.13
CA TYR A 218 15.70 -12.88 -18.41
C TYR A 218 15.00 -12.27 -17.20
N TYR A 219 13.86 -11.65 -17.45
CA TYR A 219 12.95 -11.09 -16.46
C TYR A 219 11.78 -12.06 -16.18
N ILE A 220 11.32 -12.05 -14.93
CA ILE A 220 10.19 -12.83 -14.40
C ILE A 220 9.32 -11.94 -13.52
N SER A 221 8.00 -12.11 -13.58
CA SER A 221 7.02 -11.33 -12.80
C SER A 221 6.82 -11.81 -11.36
N GLY A 222 6.85 -13.12 -11.12
CA GLY A 222 6.49 -13.78 -9.85
C GLY A 222 7.52 -13.65 -8.74
N ALA A 223 8.17 -12.49 -8.61
CA ALA A 223 9.12 -12.17 -7.56
C ALA A 223 9.00 -10.69 -7.17
N GLY A 224 9.63 -10.29 -6.07
CA GLY A 224 9.77 -8.88 -5.72
C GLY A 224 10.46 -8.69 -4.38
N TRP A 225 10.64 -7.44 -4.00
CA TRP A 225 11.06 -7.07 -2.64
C TRP A 225 10.31 -5.86 -2.10
N GLU A 226 10.13 -5.79 -0.77
CA GLU A 226 9.67 -4.59 -0.08
C GLU A 226 10.68 -4.13 1.00
N PRO A 227 10.86 -2.81 1.21
CA PRO A 227 11.74 -2.28 2.24
C PRO A 227 11.13 -2.43 3.64
N LEU A 228 11.89 -3.01 4.55
CA LEU A 228 11.52 -3.28 5.93
C LEU A 228 12.56 -2.68 6.90
N TYR A 229 12.12 -2.11 8.01
CA TYR A 229 13.02 -1.44 8.96
C TYR A 229 12.77 -1.91 10.39
N ASP A 230 13.83 -2.04 11.19
CA ASP A 230 13.71 -2.05 12.65
C ASP A 230 14.41 -0.83 13.23
N PHE A 231 13.66 0.00 13.96
CA PHE A 231 14.19 1.03 14.84
C PHE A 231 14.42 0.40 16.22
N ARG A 232 15.64 0.47 16.75
CA ARG A 232 16.01 -0.16 18.03
C ARG A 232 16.75 0.82 18.93
N VAL A 233 16.23 1.01 20.14
CA VAL A 233 16.81 1.86 21.18
C VAL A 233 16.95 1.03 22.47
N ASP A 234 18.18 0.72 22.86
CA ASP A 234 18.46 -0.01 24.09
C ASP A 234 18.22 0.83 25.35
N ASP A 235 18.59 2.12 25.28
CA ASP A 235 18.53 3.11 26.35
C ASP A 235 18.57 4.52 25.75
N ILE A 236 17.95 5.51 26.40
CA ILE A 236 17.88 6.91 25.92
C ILE A 236 19.20 7.69 25.99
N THR A 237 20.27 7.09 26.53
CA THR A 237 21.64 7.64 26.48
C THR A 237 22.47 7.05 25.33
N LYS A 238 21.93 6.09 24.59
CA LYS A 238 22.60 5.40 23.48
C LYS A 238 22.06 5.85 22.11
N PRO A 239 22.86 5.71 21.03
CA PRO A 239 22.39 5.89 19.66
C PRO A 239 21.20 4.98 19.32
N LEU A 240 20.28 5.50 18.51
CA LEU A 240 19.27 4.72 17.80
C LEU A 240 19.97 3.83 16.76
N SER A 241 19.71 2.52 16.76
CA SER A 241 20.06 1.64 15.64
C SER A 241 18.89 1.55 14.66
N ILE A 242 19.16 1.80 13.39
CA ILE A 242 18.25 1.61 12.26
C ILE A 242 18.77 0.43 11.45
N ILE A 243 18.09 -0.70 11.55
CA ILE A 243 18.37 -1.88 10.72
C ILE A 243 17.49 -1.78 9.48
N TYR A 244 18.12 -1.70 8.31
CA TYR A 244 17.43 -1.72 7.03
C TYR A 244 17.50 -3.12 6.43
N ASN A 245 16.34 -3.70 6.18
CA ASN A 245 16.13 -5.02 5.60
C ASN A 245 15.31 -4.91 4.30
N ALA A 246 15.32 -5.98 3.50
CA ALA A 246 14.34 -6.24 2.45
C ALA A 246 13.59 -7.54 2.75
N GLY A 247 12.27 -7.52 2.64
CA GLY A 247 11.47 -8.73 2.48
C GLY A 247 11.47 -9.12 1.01
N VAL A 248 12.16 -10.20 0.65
CA VAL A 248 12.26 -10.73 -0.72
C VAL A 248 11.37 -11.96 -0.85
N TYR A 249 10.46 -11.96 -1.81
CA TYR A 249 9.54 -13.08 -2.06
C TYR A 249 9.64 -13.55 -3.51
N GLN A 250 9.33 -14.83 -3.76
CA GLN A 250 9.20 -15.37 -5.11
C GLN A 250 8.33 -16.63 -5.16
N SER A 251 7.61 -16.81 -6.27
CA SER A 251 6.71 -17.94 -6.56
C SER A 251 6.89 -18.43 -8.00
N THR A 252 8.13 -18.45 -8.48
CA THR A 252 8.49 -18.56 -9.91
C THR A 252 8.46 -19.99 -10.47
N GLY A 253 8.30 -20.98 -9.60
CA GLY A 253 8.46 -22.41 -9.89
C GLY A 253 9.89 -22.94 -9.74
N GLU A 254 10.88 -22.07 -9.46
CA GLU A 254 12.28 -22.43 -9.29
C GLU A 254 12.87 -21.90 -7.98
N ASP A 255 13.54 -22.75 -7.20
CA ASP A 255 14.30 -22.29 -6.03
C ASP A 255 15.60 -21.59 -6.46
N TRP A 256 15.87 -20.41 -5.90
CA TRP A 256 17.16 -19.75 -6.08
C TRP A 256 18.12 -20.22 -4.99
N LYS A 257 19.00 -21.19 -5.29
CA LYS A 257 19.88 -21.83 -4.29
C LYS A 257 21.28 -21.24 -4.30
N ASN A 258 21.69 -20.65 -3.18
CA ASN A 258 23.02 -20.04 -2.97
C ASN A 258 23.40 -19.03 -4.07
N VAL A 259 22.49 -18.10 -4.37
CA VAL A 259 22.65 -17.08 -5.42
C VAL A 259 23.07 -15.75 -4.83
N ARG A 260 23.84 -14.94 -5.58
CA ARG A 260 24.07 -13.54 -5.20
C ARG A 260 22.85 -12.70 -5.54
N ILE A 261 22.41 -11.88 -4.60
CA ILE A 261 21.23 -11.04 -4.75
C ILE A 261 21.67 -9.57 -4.84
N LYS A 262 21.14 -8.88 -5.84
CA LYS A 262 21.10 -7.43 -5.91
C LYS A 262 19.65 -7.00 -5.71
N LEU A 263 19.43 -5.95 -4.93
CA LEU A 263 18.12 -5.29 -4.84
C LEU A 263 18.18 -3.99 -5.64
N SER A 264 17.13 -3.64 -6.36
CA SER A 264 17.03 -2.37 -7.09
C SER A 264 15.66 -1.72 -6.92
N THR A 265 15.67 -0.39 -6.79
CA THR A 265 14.44 0.42 -6.77
C THR A 265 14.00 0.85 -8.17
N GLY A 266 14.83 0.60 -9.19
CA GLY A 266 14.44 0.78 -10.58
C GLY A 266 13.41 -0.27 -10.99
N ASN A 267 12.60 0.03 -11.99
CA ASN A 267 11.68 -0.96 -12.57
C ASN A 267 11.90 -1.01 -14.09
N PRO A 268 12.52 -2.09 -14.64
CA PRO A 268 12.80 -2.21 -16.06
C PRO A 268 11.52 -2.36 -16.92
N SER A 269 10.38 -2.69 -16.31
CA SER A 269 9.08 -2.78 -17.00
C SER A 269 8.39 -1.43 -17.16
N VAL A 270 8.83 -0.37 -16.47
CA VAL A 270 8.28 0.98 -16.65
C VAL A 270 8.88 1.61 -17.90
N GLY A 271 8.08 1.70 -18.96
CA GLY A 271 8.50 2.31 -20.23
C GLY A 271 8.88 3.77 -20.06
N GLY A 272 10.11 4.12 -20.45
CA GLY A 272 10.68 5.48 -20.32
C GLY A 272 10.12 6.54 -21.29
N GLN A 273 8.85 6.45 -21.70
CA GLN A 273 8.23 7.45 -22.56
C GLN A 273 7.84 8.68 -21.72
N GLN A 274 8.59 9.77 -21.90
CA GLN A 274 8.25 11.06 -21.29
C GLN A 274 6.88 11.56 -21.80
N PRO A 275 5.95 11.97 -20.92
CA PRO A 275 4.68 12.56 -21.34
C PRO A 275 4.87 13.97 -21.90
N GLU A 276 4.12 14.30 -22.96
CA GLU A 276 4.12 15.62 -23.58
C GLU A 276 2.96 16.51 -23.11
N ILE A 277 3.24 17.79 -22.90
CA ILE A 277 2.26 18.83 -22.55
C ILE A 277 1.38 19.14 -23.78
N LYS A 278 0.13 18.69 -23.75
CA LYS A 278 -0.89 18.97 -24.77
C LYS A 278 -1.47 20.39 -24.61
N LYS A 279 -1.76 21.08 -25.71
CA LYS A 279 -2.42 22.40 -25.68
C LYS A 279 -3.82 22.28 -25.08
N TRP A 280 -4.10 23.00 -24.00
CA TRP A 280 -5.43 23.09 -23.38
C TRP A 280 -6.06 24.46 -23.65
N TYR A 281 -7.27 24.47 -24.20
CA TYR A 281 -8.08 25.68 -24.35
C TYR A 281 -9.12 25.76 -23.21
N LEU A 282 -9.14 26.88 -22.49
CA LEU A 282 -10.11 27.13 -21.44
C LEU A 282 -11.54 27.14 -22.03
N GLY A 283 -12.46 26.41 -21.42
CA GLY A 283 -13.83 26.19 -21.93
C GLY A 283 -13.93 25.14 -23.06
N GLY A 284 -12.81 24.63 -23.57
CA GLY A 284 -12.76 23.48 -24.48
C GLY A 284 -12.53 22.15 -23.76
N TYR A 285 -12.37 21.08 -24.54
CA TYR A 285 -11.96 19.79 -24.00
C TYR A 285 -10.60 19.92 -23.27
N ASN A 286 -10.56 19.52 -21.99
CA ASN A 286 -9.34 19.52 -21.21
C ASN A 286 -8.53 18.25 -21.51
N PRO A 287 -7.38 18.31 -22.20
CA PRO A 287 -6.55 17.13 -22.47
C PRO A 287 -5.85 16.58 -21.22
N TYR A 288 -5.94 17.29 -20.09
CA TYR A 288 -5.54 16.89 -18.74
C TYR A 288 -6.73 16.56 -17.83
N SER A 289 -7.97 16.65 -18.32
CA SER A 289 -9.05 15.92 -17.67
C SER A 289 -8.71 14.43 -17.75
N VAL A 290 -8.99 13.71 -16.67
CA VAL A 290 -8.58 12.32 -16.47
C VAL A 290 -9.18 11.44 -17.56
N GLN A 291 -8.42 11.19 -18.63
CA GLN A 291 -8.78 10.28 -19.70
C GLN A 291 -8.59 8.85 -19.20
N THR A 292 -9.66 8.05 -19.20
CA THR A 292 -9.60 6.61 -18.94
C THR A 292 -8.50 5.95 -19.78
N PRO A 293 -7.66 5.03 -19.23
CA PRO A 293 -6.54 4.45 -19.97
C PRO A 293 -7.13 3.39 -20.89
N ALA A 294 -7.67 3.84 -22.02
CA ALA A 294 -8.21 2.97 -23.05
C ALA A 294 -7.05 2.21 -23.72
N ASN A 295 -7.21 0.89 -23.85
CA ASN A 295 -6.27 -0.04 -24.49
C ASN A 295 -4.93 -0.23 -23.78
N GLN A 296 -5.00 -0.75 -22.55
CA GLN A 296 -3.93 -1.60 -21.98
C GLN A 296 -4.46 -3.05 -21.96
N ASN A 297 -3.79 -3.97 -22.64
CA ASN A 297 -4.20 -5.38 -22.71
C ASN A 297 -3.52 -6.19 -21.59
N GLY A 298 -4.28 -6.49 -20.53
CA GLY A 298 -3.87 -7.37 -19.43
C GLY A 298 -4.73 -7.11 -18.19
N ILE A 299 -4.26 -7.50 -17.01
CA ILE A 299 -5.04 -7.41 -15.76
C ILE A 299 -4.22 -6.80 -14.63
N GLY A 300 -4.73 -5.73 -14.05
CA GLY A 300 -4.18 -5.11 -12.85
C GLY A 300 -4.74 -5.71 -11.57
N ALA A 301 -4.18 -5.26 -10.45
CA ALA A 301 -4.69 -5.54 -9.11
C ALA A 301 -4.75 -4.25 -8.28
N ILE A 302 -5.59 -4.22 -7.26
CA ILE A 302 -5.54 -3.22 -6.19
C ILE A 302 -5.19 -3.95 -4.89
N LYS A 303 -4.25 -3.43 -4.10
CA LYS A 303 -3.90 -3.92 -2.76
C LYS A 303 -3.93 -2.75 -1.78
N GLY A 304 -4.21 -3.01 -0.51
CA GLY A 304 -4.14 -1.97 0.52
C GLY A 304 -4.51 -2.47 1.89
N SER A 305 -4.69 -1.54 2.82
CA SER A 305 -5.19 -1.80 4.17
C SER A 305 -6.25 -0.78 4.58
N VAL A 306 -7.15 -1.20 5.48
CA VAL A 306 -8.17 -0.38 6.12
C VAL A 306 -7.88 -0.34 7.62
N ARG A 307 -7.76 0.86 8.19
CA ARG A 307 -7.42 1.09 9.60
C ARG A 307 -8.35 2.10 10.26
N ASP A 308 -8.48 2.01 11.57
CA ASP A 308 -9.22 2.99 12.37
C ASP A 308 -8.42 4.29 12.54
N LYS A 309 -9.10 5.44 12.53
CA LYS A 309 -8.49 6.78 12.58
C LYS A 309 -7.95 7.16 13.96
N LYS A 310 -8.49 6.57 15.02
CA LYS A 310 -8.28 6.93 16.43
C LYS A 310 -7.16 6.12 17.07
N ASN A 311 -7.02 4.84 16.73
CA ASN A 311 -6.00 3.94 17.29
C ASN A 311 -5.10 3.27 16.23
N ASN A 312 -5.37 3.44 14.93
CA ASN A 312 -4.62 2.83 13.82
C ASN A 312 -4.62 1.28 13.80
N GLU A 313 -5.52 0.65 14.56
CA GLU A 313 -5.75 -0.78 14.52
C GLU A 313 -6.31 -1.19 13.15
N ALA A 314 -6.07 -2.45 12.79
CA ALA A 314 -6.64 -3.06 11.60
C ALA A 314 -8.17 -3.09 11.72
N ILE A 315 -8.87 -2.74 10.65
CA ILE A 315 -10.31 -3.00 10.54
C ILE A 315 -10.50 -4.26 9.68
N PRO A 316 -10.68 -5.44 10.31
CA PRO A 316 -10.93 -6.67 9.58
C PRO A 316 -12.35 -6.71 9.04
N PHE A 317 -12.55 -7.46 7.95
CA PHE A 317 -13.84 -7.64 7.27
C PHE A 317 -14.50 -6.35 6.72
N ALA A 318 -13.77 -5.24 6.65
CA ALA A 318 -14.20 -4.03 5.94
C ALA A 318 -14.42 -4.34 4.46
N SER A 319 -15.58 -3.95 3.93
CA SER A 319 -15.92 -4.17 2.53
C SER A 319 -15.28 -3.08 1.67
N VAL A 320 -14.45 -3.48 0.71
CA VAL A 320 -13.77 -2.62 -0.27
C VAL A 320 -14.35 -2.88 -1.65
N ALA A 321 -15.27 -2.01 -2.09
CA ALA A 321 -15.92 -2.08 -3.38
C ALA A 321 -15.15 -1.27 -4.43
N VAL A 322 -14.97 -1.85 -5.62
CA VAL A 322 -14.46 -1.17 -6.82
C VAL A 322 -15.65 -0.74 -7.66
N LEU A 323 -15.81 0.56 -7.87
CA LEU A 323 -16.89 1.14 -8.65
C LEU A 323 -16.35 1.78 -9.94
N LYS A 324 -17.13 1.68 -11.00
CA LYS A 324 -16.95 2.41 -12.25
C LYS A 324 -18.30 3.00 -12.65
N ASP A 325 -18.32 4.29 -12.97
CA ASP A 325 -19.53 5.04 -13.30
C ASP A 325 -20.65 4.87 -12.24
N GLY A 326 -20.26 4.88 -10.95
CA GLY A 326 -21.15 4.69 -9.79
C GLY A 326 -21.65 3.26 -9.56
N LYS A 327 -21.32 2.30 -10.43
CA LYS A 327 -21.73 0.89 -10.33
C LYS A 327 -20.59 0.02 -9.81
N VAL A 328 -20.87 -0.82 -8.81
CA VAL A 328 -19.93 -1.82 -8.31
C VAL A 328 -19.57 -2.80 -9.43
N GLN A 329 -18.27 -2.97 -9.68
CA GLN A 329 -17.69 -3.87 -10.69
C GLN A 329 -17.17 -5.16 -10.03
N THR A 330 -16.53 -5.02 -8.87
CA THR A 330 -15.95 -6.10 -8.07
C THR A 330 -15.62 -5.57 -6.67
N GLY A 331 -15.04 -6.38 -5.79
CA GLY A 331 -14.60 -5.96 -4.45
C GLY A 331 -13.88 -7.08 -3.69
N ALA A 332 -13.40 -6.76 -2.49
CA ALA A 332 -12.91 -7.72 -1.51
C ALA A 332 -13.25 -7.26 -0.10
N THR A 333 -13.16 -8.16 0.88
CA THR A 333 -13.15 -7.81 2.30
C THR A 333 -11.71 -7.79 2.83
N THR A 334 -11.43 -6.99 3.85
CA THR A 334 -10.14 -7.07 4.55
C THR A 334 -9.99 -8.36 5.37
N ASP A 335 -8.75 -8.83 5.49
CA ASP A 335 -8.33 -9.92 6.37
C ASP A 335 -8.19 -9.47 7.85
N LEU A 336 -7.74 -10.36 8.72
CA LEU A 336 -7.57 -10.09 10.17
C LEU A 336 -6.57 -8.96 10.47
N ASP A 337 -5.60 -8.74 9.59
CA ASP A 337 -4.59 -7.68 9.68
C ASP A 337 -5.03 -6.38 8.98
N GLY A 338 -6.29 -6.34 8.51
CA GLY A 338 -6.91 -5.20 7.86
C GLY A 338 -6.48 -5.02 6.41
N ASN A 339 -5.80 -5.98 5.80
CA ASN A 339 -5.31 -5.89 4.43
C ASN A 339 -6.32 -6.46 3.43
N TYR A 340 -6.32 -5.97 2.20
CA TYR A 340 -7.15 -6.47 1.12
C TYR A 340 -6.38 -6.56 -0.20
N ILE A 341 -6.81 -7.46 -1.08
CA ILE A 341 -6.37 -7.53 -2.48
C ILE A 341 -7.56 -7.82 -3.39
N ILE A 342 -7.68 -7.04 -4.46
CA ILE A 342 -8.75 -7.18 -5.47
C ILE A 342 -8.06 -7.41 -6.81
N LYS A 343 -8.20 -8.64 -7.33
CA LYS A 343 -7.67 -9.07 -8.62
C LYS A 343 -8.54 -10.20 -9.20
N PRO A 344 -8.68 -10.31 -10.53
CA PRO A 344 -8.19 -9.39 -11.55
C PRO A 344 -9.07 -8.13 -11.68
N ILE A 345 -8.48 -7.01 -12.10
CA ILE A 345 -9.21 -5.80 -12.49
C ILE A 345 -8.71 -5.35 -13.86
N GLN A 346 -9.62 -4.95 -14.75
CA GLN A 346 -9.25 -4.36 -16.04
C GLN A 346 -8.55 -3.01 -15.85
N PRO A 347 -7.57 -2.63 -16.69
CA PRO A 347 -6.99 -1.29 -16.63
C PRO A 347 -8.06 -0.19 -16.81
N GLY A 348 -8.00 0.84 -15.97
CA GLY A 348 -9.11 1.79 -15.81
C GLY A 348 -8.92 2.73 -14.63
N TYR A 349 -9.71 3.82 -14.59
CA TYR A 349 -9.94 4.54 -13.34
C TYR A 349 -11.18 3.97 -12.67
N TYR A 350 -11.11 3.87 -11.36
CA TYR A 350 -12.18 3.39 -10.50
C TYR A 350 -12.35 4.33 -9.31
N SER A 351 -13.55 4.34 -8.72
CA SER A 351 -13.70 4.75 -7.33
C SER A 351 -13.55 3.53 -6.45
N LEU A 352 -12.80 3.64 -5.36
CA LEU A 352 -12.77 2.64 -4.30
C LEU A 352 -13.59 3.16 -3.13
N ARG A 353 -14.64 2.43 -2.75
CA ARG A 353 -15.45 2.73 -1.57
C ARG A 353 -15.18 1.67 -0.51
N VAL A 354 -14.79 2.12 0.68
CA VAL A 354 -14.70 1.30 1.87
C VAL A 354 -15.86 1.61 2.81
N SER A 355 -16.52 0.55 3.27
CA SER A 355 -17.60 0.59 4.24
C SER A 355 -17.41 -0.48 5.30
N PHE A 356 -17.54 -0.11 6.56
CA PHE A 356 -17.59 -1.04 7.69
C PHE A 356 -18.58 -0.53 8.75
N ILE A 357 -19.24 -1.45 9.46
CA ILE A 357 -20.31 -1.10 10.39
C ILE A 357 -19.72 -0.35 11.59
N GLY A 358 -20.34 0.77 11.95
CA GLY A 358 -19.84 1.66 13.00
C GLY A 358 -18.86 2.73 12.51
N TYR A 359 -18.55 2.79 11.21
CA TYR A 359 -17.61 3.73 10.61
C TYR A 359 -18.26 4.57 9.51
N GLU A 360 -17.70 5.75 9.25
CA GLU A 360 -18.05 6.55 8.08
C GLU A 360 -17.53 5.88 6.81
N ASN A 361 -18.35 5.87 5.75
CA ASN A 361 -17.93 5.36 4.44
C ASN A 361 -16.84 6.28 3.85
N SER A 362 -15.71 5.71 3.47
CA SER A 362 -14.63 6.43 2.79
C SER A 362 -14.63 6.06 1.31
N GLU A 363 -14.65 7.05 0.42
CA GLU A 363 -14.54 6.83 -1.03
C GLU A 363 -13.40 7.65 -1.62
N VAL A 364 -12.49 6.97 -2.33
CA VAL A 364 -11.41 7.59 -3.10
C VAL A 364 -11.73 7.41 -4.58
N SER A 365 -11.94 8.53 -5.27
CA SER A 365 -12.17 8.56 -6.72
C SER A 365 -10.86 8.63 -7.51
N ASN A 366 -10.90 8.28 -8.80
CA ASN A 366 -9.76 8.34 -9.72
C ASN A 366 -8.58 7.41 -9.38
N VAL A 367 -8.84 6.27 -8.74
CA VAL A 367 -7.82 5.23 -8.49
C VAL A 367 -7.42 4.60 -9.82
N VAL A 368 -6.16 4.74 -10.20
CA VAL A 368 -5.64 4.32 -11.52
C VAL A 368 -5.15 2.87 -11.48
N VAL A 369 -5.89 1.97 -12.09
CA VAL A 369 -5.46 0.58 -12.31
C VAL A 369 -4.76 0.49 -13.66
N SER A 370 -3.49 0.08 -13.65
CA SER A 370 -2.70 -0.22 -14.85
C SER A 370 -2.61 -1.74 -15.08
N SER A 371 -2.31 -2.17 -16.30
CA SER A 371 -2.09 -3.58 -16.61
C SER A 371 -0.89 -4.12 -15.83
N ASP A 372 -1.01 -5.34 -15.32
CA ASP A 372 0.07 -6.13 -14.72
C ASP A 372 0.77 -5.46 -13.53
N HIS A 373 0.17 -4.38 -13.00
CA HIS A 373 0.63 -3.58 -11.88
C HIS A 373 -0.31 -3.75 -10.68
N ILE A 374 0.26 -3.72 -9.47
CA ILE A 374 -0.50 -3.60 -8.22
C ILE A 374 -0.63 -2.12 -7.87
N THR A 375 -1.86 -1.64 -7.80
CA THR A 375 -2.21 -0.29 -7.37
C THR A 375 -2.40 -0.29 -5.85
N PHE A 376 -1.61 0.49 -5.12
CA PHE A 376 -1.70 0.54 -3.66
C PHE A 376 -2.63 1.68 -3.22
N GLN A 377 -3.71 1.35 -2.49
CA GLN A 377 -4.60 2.34 -1.89
C GLN A 377 -4.96 1.94 -0.44
N ASN A 378 -4.49 2.71 0.53
CA ASN A 378 -4.87 2.53 1.93
C ASN A 378 -6.06 3.43 2.30
N PHE A 379 -6.80 3.02 3.34
CA PHE A 379 -7.95 3.72 3.88
C PHE A 379 -7.82 3.87 5.39
N ILE A 380 -8.20 5.04 5.90
CA ILE A 380 -8.34 5.32 7.32
C ILE A 380 -9.79 5.74 7.54
N LEU A 381 -10.54 4.99 8.35
CA LEU A 381 -11.95 5.23 8.62
C LEU A 381 -12.14 5.89 9.98
N ALA A 382 -13.05 6.86 10.07
CA ALA A 382 -13.51 7.41 11.36
C ALA A 382 -14.72 6.62 11.86
N GLU A 383 -14.84 6.43 13.18
CA GLU A 383 -16.08 5.96 13.83
C GLU A 383 -17.24 6.91 13.45
N SER A 384 -18.40 6.36 13.06
CA SER A 384 -19.59 7.15 12.69
C SER A 384 -20.47 7.41 13.91
N ALA A 385 -20.78 8.70 14.15
CA ALA A 385 -21.65 9.14 15.23
C ALA A 385 -23.11 9.40 14.79
N GLN A 386 -23.51 9.06 13.56
CA GLN A 386 -24.83 9.43 13.03
C GLN A 386 -25.99 8.58 13.57
N LEU A 387 -26.84 9.24 14.37
CA LEU A 387 -28.27 8.90 14.49
C LEU A 387 -28.94 9.12 13.12
N LEU A 388 -29.54 8.08 12.55
CA LEU A 388 -30.27 8.16 11.28
C LEU A 388 -31.60 8.91 11.45
N SER A 389 -31.81 9.93 10.63
CA SER A 389 -33.07 10.67 10.53
C SER A 389 -34.15 9.88 9.77
N ALA A 390 -35.40 10.05 10.18
CA ALA A 390 -36.53 9.28 9.64
C ALA A 390 -36.83 9.59 8.16
N VAL A 391 -37.20 8.56 7.41
CA VAL A 391 -37.67 8.68 6.02
C VAL A 391 -39.19 8.90 6.01
N GLU A 392 -39.64 10.06 5.52
CA GLU A 392 -41.06 10.25 5.17
C GLU A 392 -41.41 9.41 3.92
N VAL A 393 -42.21 8.36 4.10
CA VAL A 393 -42.82 7.62 2.98
C VAL A 393 -44.15 8.27 2.62
N LYS A 394 -44.15 9.16 1.63
CA LYS A 394 -45.40 9.60 0.98
C LYS A 394 -45.89 8.51 0.05
N THR A 395 -47.10 8.00 0.32
CA THR A 395 -47.74 6.96 -0.48
C THR A 395 -48.46 7.56 -1.69
N TYR A 396 -48.28 6.95 -2.86
CA TYR A 396 -49.07 7.27 -4.05
C TYR A 396 -50.07 6.14 -4.32
N ARG A 397 -51.36 6.49 -4.43
CA ARG A 397 -52.36 5.66 -5.11
C ARG A 397 -52.46 6.14 -6.56
N ASN A 398 -52.31 5.21 -7.52
CA ASN A 398 -52.62 5.50 -8.92
C ASN A 398 -54.12 5.72 -9.11
N SER A 399 -54.47 6.64 -10.01
CA SER A 399 -55.69 6.56 -10.79
C SER A 399 -55.38 7.02 -12.22
N LEU A 400 -55.87 6.26 -13.20
CA LEU A 400 -55.72 6.54 -14.63
C LEU A 400 -56.87 7.45 -15.09
N ILE A 401 -56.57 8.53 -15.81
CA ILE A 401 -57.37 9.13 -16.89
C ILE A 401 -56.45 10.07 -17.66
N ASP A 402 -56.55 10.03 -18.99
CA ASP A 402 -55.81 10.86 -19.94
C ASP A 402 -56.77 11.90 -20.54
N LYS A 403 -56.28 13.13 -20.80
CA LYS A 403 -56.96 14.12 -21.66
C LYS A 403 -56.06 15.32 -22.03
N GLU A 404 -55.93 15.50 -23.34
CA GLU A 404 -55.73 16.76 -24.08
C GLU A 404 -54.31 17.37 -24.17
N ASP A 405 -53.59 16.96 -25.22
CA ASP A 405 -52.66 17.78 -26.02
C ASP A 405 -53.46 18.90 -26.74
N PRO A 406 -52.95 20.14 -26.86
CA PRO A 406 -52.29 20.52 -28.11
C PRO A 406 -51.09 21.49 -27.98
N SER A 407 -49.93 21.03 -28.43
CA SER A 407 -48.93 21.68 -29.31
C SER A 407 -48.77 23.23 -29.36
N ARG A 408 -47.52 23.72 -29.23
CA ARG A 408 -46.97 24.77 -30.14
C ARG A 408 -45.43 24.80 -30.19
N VAL A 409 -44.89 25.15 -31.35
CA VAL A 409 -43.45 25.36 -31.68
C VAL A 409 -43.25 26.82 -32.15
N ASP A 410 -42.08 27.44 -31.89
CA ASP A 410 -41.29 28.25 -32.87
C ASP A 410 -40.02 28.92 -32.29
N LEU A 411 -39.16 29.45 -33.17
CA LEU A 411 -37.69 29.64 -33.01
C LEU A 411 -37.17 31.08 -32.72
N TYR A 412 -35.95 31.13 -32.15
CA TYR A 412 -34.82 32.08 -32.31
C TYR A 412 -35.00 33.60 -32.59
N SER A 413 -34.41 34.42 -31.71
CA SER A 413 -33.29 35.38 -31.95
C SER A 413 -33.13 36.27 -30.69
N GLY A 414 -32.03 36.97 -30.37
CA GLY A 414 -30.68 37.14 -30.92
C GLY A 414 -30.09 38.47 -30.40
N GLY A 415 -28.81 38.55 -30.01
CA GLY A 415 -28.15 39.85 -29.71
C GLY A 415 -27.18 39.94 -28.50
N LEU A 416 -25.89 39.98 -28.80
CA LEU A 416 -24.80 40.73 -28.11
C LEU A 416 -24.46 41.96 -29.01
N PRO A 417 -23.56 42.94 -28.71
CA PRO A 417 -22.40 43.02 -27.78
C PRO A 417 -22.49 44.25 -26.81
N ALA A 418 -21.47 44.84 -26.16
CA ALA A 418 -19.99 44.70 -26.09
C ALA A 418 -19.53 44.88 -24.61
N GLY A 419 -18.32 45.31 -24.17
CA GLY A 419 -17.02 45.79 -24.70
C GLY A 419 -16.41 46.68 -23.59
N TYR A 420 -15.13 46.75 -23.21
CA TYR A 420 -13.78 46.59 -23.83
C TYR A 420 -12.77 46.20 -22.72
N GLY A 421 -11.69 45.44 -22.97
CA GLY A 421 -10.30 45.95 -23.15
C GLY A 421 -9.49 46.02 -21.82
N ASP A 422 -8.16 45.89 -21.73
CA ASP A 422 -7.09 45.48 -22.68
C ASP A 422 -5.82 45.02 -21.91
N ALA A 423 -4.93 44.31 -22.63
CA ALA A 423 -3.50 43.98 -22.47
C ALA A 423 -2.68 44.08 -21.14
N SER A 424 -1.74 43.11 -21.10
CA SER A 424 -0.37 43.16 -20.56
C SER A 424 -0.16 43.03 -19.03
N GLY A 425 0.91 42.40 -18.54
CA GLY A 425 2.04 41.79 -19.25
C GLY A 425 3.41 42.12 -18.64
N GLY A 426 3.55 42.01 -17.31
CA GLY A 426 4.80 42.30 -16.60
C GLY A 426 5.66 41.05 -16.36
N VAL A 427 6.79 40.94 -17.07
CA VAL A 427 7.79 39.88 -16.86
C VAL A 427 8.76 40.27 -15.75
N MET A 428 9.11 39.33 -14.86
CA MET A 428 10.38 39.40 -14.13
C MET A 428 11.15 38.08 -14.27
N LYS A 429 12.44 38.19 -14.58
CA LYS A 429 13.32 37.08 -14.99
C LYS A 429 14.75 37.38 -14.51
N ILE A 430 15.27 36.66 -13.51
CA ILE A 430 16.70 36.70 -13.11
C ILE A 430 17.19 35.26 -12.79
N PRO A 431 18.46 34.86 -13.10
CA PRO A 431 18.82 33.45 -13.35
C PRO A 431 20.07 32.88 -12.62
N GLY A 432 20.24 31.55 -12.73
CA GLY A 432 21.53 30.83 -12.53
C GLY A 432 21.87 30.45 -11.08
N ARG A 433 22.79 29.51 -10.80
CA ARG A 433 23.64 28.62 -11.64
C ARG A 433 23.79 27.25 -10.96
N GLY A 434 24.20 26.21 -11.68
CA GLY A 434 24.45 24.88 -11.11
C GLY A 434 25.70 24.78 -10.22
N ALA A 435 25.70 23.81 -9.30
CA ALA A 435 26.83 23.46 -8.44
C ALA A 435 27.45 22.12 -8.88
N ARG A 436 28.76 21.96 -8.64
CA ARG A 436 29.48 20.69 -8.82
C ARG A 436 29.45 19.85 -7.54
N GLU A 437 29.62 18.56 -7.76
CA GLU A 437 29.93 17.49 -6.82
C GLU A 437 31.04 17.84 -5.81
N GLY A 438 30.86 17.42 -4.54
CA GLY A 438 31.93 17.34 -3.53
C GLY A 438 31.75 18.17 -2.25
N GLY A 439 31.32 17.50 -1.18
CA GLY A 439 31.61 17.88 0.22
C GLY A 439 30.86 19.08 0.81
N VAL A 440 29.83 18.81 1.63
CA VAL A 440 29.33 19.78 2.62
C VAL A 440 29.82 19.31 3.99
N ASP A 441 30.77 20.04 4.57
CA ASP A 441 31.23 19.81 5.95
C ASP A 441 30.25 20.45 6.95
N PHE A 442 29.79 19.68 7.95
CA PHE A 442 28.94 20.20 9.01
C PHE A 442 29.71 20.44 10.32
N TYR A 443 29.29 21.49 11.03
CA TYR A 443 29.81 21.87 12.34
C TYR A 443 28.65 21.96 13.33
N VAL A 444 28.81 21.34 14.51
CA VAL A 444 27.94 21.55 15.67
C VAL A 444 28.83 22.12 16.77
N ASP A 445 28.43 23.24 17.38
CA ASP A 445 29.22 24.03 18.35
C ASP A 445 30.68 24.31 17.93
N GLY A 446 30.91 24.49 16.62
CA GLY A 446 32.22 24.78 16.04
C GLY A 446 33.14 23.56 15.86
N VAL A 447 32.67 22.34 16.14
CA VAL A 447 33.44 21.09 15.94
C VAL A 447 32.96 20.37 14.69
N LYS A 448 33.90 20.04 13.80
CA LYS A 448 33.65 19.22 12.61
C LYS A 448 33.47 17.75 13.02
N ASN A 449 32.28 17.19 12.82
CA ASN A 449 31.99 15.80 13.20
C ASN A 449 31.94 14.90 11.95
N ASN A 450 33.00 14.12 11.73
CA ASN A 450 33.14 13.23 10.56
C ASN A 450 32.83 11.76 10.85
N ASN A 451 32.39 11.41 12.07
CA ASN A 451 32.34 10.01 12.51
C ASN A 451 30.92 9.42 12.49
N TYR A 452 30.40 9.19 11.27
CA TYR A 452 29.40 8.14 11.09
C TYR A 452 30.11 6.78 11.19
N GLU A 453 30.27 6.23 12.40
CA GLU A 453 30.79 4.87 12.59
C GLU A 453 29.77 3.82 12.15
N SER A 454 29.71 3.59 10.83
CA SER A 454 29.10 2.38 10.27
C SER A 454 29.97 1.17 10.61
N ASN A 455 29.79 0.61 11.81
CA ASN A 455 30.33 -0.71 12.18
C ASN A 455 29.58 -1.81 11.42
N ASN A 456 29.84 -1.87 10.11
CA ASN A 456 29.33 -2.86 9.17
C ASN A 456 30.05 -4.19 9.39
N TYR A 457 29.40 -5.11 10.10
CA TYR A 457 29.76 -6.53 10.07
C TYR A 457 29.27 -7.26 8.79
N ILE A 458 28.64 -6.52 7.87
CA ILE A 458 28.27 -6.90 6.50
C ILE A 458 28.51 -5.64 5.65
N SER A 459 29.35 -5.68 4.62
CA SER A 459 29.78 -4.50 3.84
C SER A 459 29.02 -4.34 2.51
N ASN A 460 27.71 -4.64 2.51
CA ASN A 460 26.82 -4.43 1.37
C ASN A 460 26.97 -3.02 0.79
N THR A 461 27.23 -2.95 -0.52
CA THR A 461 27.51 -1.67 -1.20
C THR A 461 26.22 -1.09 -1.76
N VAL A 462 25.99 0.20 -1.48
CA VAL A 462 24.91 0.99 -2.10
C VAL A 462 25.48 1.72 -3.32
N LYS A 463 24.83 1.59 -4.47
CA LYS A 463 25.15 2.34 -5.69
C LYS A 463 23.94 3.20 -6.08
N THR A 464 24.14 4.51 -6.12
CA THR A 464 23.16 5.45 -6.66
C THR A 464 23.35 5.53 -8.17
N ALA A 465 22.46 4.86 -8.93
CA ALA A 465 22.31 5.14 -10.35
C ALA A 465 21.43 6.40 -10.52
N ILE A 466 21.48 7.02 -11.70
CA ILE A 466 20.80 8.30 -11.99
C ILE A 466 19.30 8.27 -11.71
N THR A 467 18.67 7.09 -11.78
CA THR A 467 17.22 6.88 -11.61
C THR A 467 16.84 5.81 -10.58
N SER A 468 17.80 5.22 -9.86
CA SER A 468 17.54 4.10 -8.94
C SER A 468 18.64 3.87 -7.92
N LEU A 469 18.29 3.33 -6.76
CA LEU A 469 19.25 2.79 -5.80
C LEU A 469 19.43 1.29 -6.07
N GLU A 470 20.68 0.83 -6.11
CA GLU A 470 21.04 -0.59 -6.12
C GLU A 470 21.76 -0.96 -4.82
N TYR A 471 21.44 -2.12 -4.28
CA TYR A 471 22.06 -2.70 -3.10
C TYR A 471 22.66 -4.07 -3.49
N ASP A 472 23.98 -4.19 -3.48
CA ASP A 472 24.67 -5.46 -3.68
C ASP A 472 24.72 -6.20 -2.33
N ILE A 473 24.04 -7.35 -2.22
CA ILE A 473 24.08 -8.21 -1.03
C ILE A 473 25.27 -9.17 -1.17
N GLU A 474 26.27 -9.02 -0.30
CA GLU A 474 27.55 -9.73 -0.40
C GLU A 474 27.43 -11.24 -0.18
N ILE A 475 26.57 -11.64 0.74
CA ILE A 475 26.39 -13.03 1.15
C ILE A 475 25.37 -13.69 0.20
N PRO A 476 25.68 -14.84 -0.43
CA PRO A 476 24.70 -15.58 -1.21
C PRO A 476 23.55 -16.12 -0.35
N TYR A 477 22.32 -16.06 -0.86
CA TYR A 477 21.11 -16.52 -0.17
C TYR A 477 20.46 -17.70 -0.90
N THR A 478 19.61 -18.44 -0.18
CA THR A 478 18.66 -19.39 -0.77
C THR A 478 17.24 -18.87 -0.58
N ILE A 479 16.50 -18.68 -1.67
CA ILE A 479 15.13 -18.18 -1.68
C ILE A 479 14.24 -19.22 -2.37
N LEU A 480 13.32 -19.84 -1.60
CA LEU A 480 12.44 -20.91 -2.09
C LEU A 480 11.29 -20.34 -2.93
N SER A 481 10.75 -21.16 -3.84
CA SER A 481 9.58 -20.78 -4.65
C SER A 481 8.25 -21.08 -3.92
N ASP A 482 8.12 -20.58 -2.69
CA ASP A 482 6.96 -20.81 -1.82
C ASP A 482 6.08 -19.56 -1.63
N GLY A 483 6.51 -18.40 -2.12
CA GLY A 483 5.82 -17.12 -1.97
C GLY A 483 6.01 -16.45 -0.60
N ASN A 484 6.84 -17.00 0.29
CA ASN A 484 7.09 -16.44 1.61
C ASN A 484 8.14 -15.31 1.56
N ASP A 485 7.98 -14.32 2.46
CA ASP A 485 8.96 -13.24 2.63
C ASP A 485 10.24 -13.76 3.30
N ASN A 486 11.37 -13.58 2.62
CA ASN A 486 12.71 -13.85 3.14
C ASN A 486 13.35 -12.51 3.54
N ILE A 487 13.75 -12.36 4.81
CA ILE A 487 14.29 -11.09 5.32
C ILE A 487 15.81 -11.05 5.12
N LEU A 488 16.28 -10.16 4.24
CA LEU A 488 17.69 -9.92 3.94
C LEU A 488 18.14 -8.60 4.58
N LYS A 489 19.19 -8.61 5.40
CA LYS A 489 19.75 -7.38 5.98
C LYS A 489 20.56 -6.61 4.94
N ILE A 490 20.16 -5.38 4.65
CA ILE A 490 20.84 -4.45 3.73
C ILE A 490 21.96 -3.72 4.46
N LYS A 491 21.64 -2.95 5.51
CA LYS A 491 22.62 -2.18 6.30
C LYS A 491 22.13 -1.96 7.72
N GLU A 492 23.04 -1.56 8.61
CA GLU A 492 22.70 -1.02 9.92
C GLU A 492 23.35 0.35 10.09
N VAL A 493 22.59 1.33 10.57
CA VAL A 493 23.07 2.70 10.82
C VAL A 493 22.81 3.01 12.28
N LYS A 494 23.81 3.53 13.00
CA LYS A 494 23.67 3.99 14.38
C LYS A 494 23.77 5.51 14.42
N LEU A 495 22.75 6.17 14.94
CA LEU A 495 22.63 7.63 14.95
C LEU A 495 22.43 8.14 16.39
N PRO A 496 23.21 9.12 16.85
CA PRO A 496 22.80 9.90 18.01
C PRO A 496 21.52 10.67 17.63
N VAL A 497 20.50 10.61 18.48
CA VAL A 497 19.20 11.24 18.28
C VAL A 497 18.76 11.89 19.58
N ASP A 498 17.94 12.95 19.48
CA ASP A 498 17.31 13.54 20.65
C ASP A 498 16.09 12.70 21.05
N PHE A 499 15.99 12.38 22.35
CA PHE A 499 14.83 11.73 22.93
C PHE A 499 13.95 12.77 23.62
N ILE A 500 12.78 13.04 23.03
CA ILE A 500 11.87 14.11 23.46
C ILE A 500 10.49 13.52 23.71
N TYR A 501 9.86 13.93 24.82
CA TYR A 501 8.47 13.60 25.09
C TYR A 501 7.53 14.51 24.30
N HIS A 502 6.51 13.96 23.66
CA HIS A 502 5.47 14.72 22.96
C HIS A 502 4.08 14.38 23.52
N ALA A 503 3.22 15.40 23.61
CA ALA A 503 1.81 15.23 23.95
C ALA A 503 0.93 16.17 23.11
N VAL A 504 -0.25 15.70 22.71
CA VAL A 504 -1.23 16.48 21.94
C VAL A 504 -2.59 16.39 22.64
N PRO A 505 -2.76 17.00 23.82
CA PRO A 505 -3.88 16.71 24.73
C PRO A 505 -5.26 17.19 24.26
N LYS A 506 -5.33 17.87 23.11
CA LYS A 506 -6.58 18.10 22.35
C LYS A 506 -7.09 16.83 21.66
N LEU A 507 -6.20 15.88 21.35
CA LEU A 507 -6.50 14.60 20.69
C LEU A 507 -6.35 13.43 21.66
N ASP A 508 -5.23 13.35 22.38
CA ASP A 508 -4.95 12.34 23.39
C ASP A 508 -4.04 12.93 24.49
N CYS A 509 -4.40 12.69 25.76
CA CYS A 509 -3.63 13.11 26.93
C CYS A 509 -2.43 12.21 27.24
N ASN A 510 -2.24 11.10 26.51
CA ASN A 510 -1.04 10.28 26.60
C ASN A 510 0.24 11.06 26.22
N VAL A 511 1.35 10.70 26.87
CA VAL A 511 2.68 11.29 26.62
C VAL A 511 3.57 10.25 25.97
N TYR A 512 4.03 10.53 24.76
CA TYR A 512 4.85 9.63 23.96
C TYR A 512 6.33 10.00 24.08
N LEU A 513 7.17 9.03 24.42
CA LEU A 513 8.61 9.17 24.21
C LEU A 513 8.90 9.02 22.72
N THR A 514 9.61 9.97 22.11
CA THR A 514 9.98 9.91 20.70
C THR A 514 11.48 10.04 20.50
N ALA A 515 12.01 9.36 19.49
CA ALA A 515 13.32 9.65 18.91
C ALA A 515 13.13 10.62 17.73
N GLU A 516 13.84 11.74 17.75
CA GLU A 516 13.87 12.70 16.65
C GLU A 516 15.11 12.49 15.77
N ILE A 517 14.88 12.16 14.50
CA ILE A 517 15.91 11.90 13.49
C ILE A 517 15.96 13.11 12.52
N PRO A 518 16.81 14.12 12.77
CA PRO A 518 16.98 15.25 11.86
C PRO A 518 17.68 14.80 10.56
N ASN A 519 17.42 15.51 9.46
CA ASN A 519 18.00 15.27 8.13
C ASN A 519 17.86 13.82 7.65
N TRP A 520 16.79 13.13 8.06
CA TRP A 520 16.57 11.69 7.79
C TRP A 520 16.55 11.33 6.30
N THR A 521 16.34 12.31 5.42
CA THR A 521 16.42 12.20 3.96
C THR A 521 17.82 11.76 3.49
N GLU A 522 18.89 12.15 4.20
CA GLU A 522 20.28 11.73 3.92
C GLU A 522 20.48 10.21 4.06
N LEU A 523 19.66 9.55 4.89
CA LEU A 523 19.72 8.10 5.12
C LEU A 523 19.25 7.30 3.89
N ASN A 524 18.58 7.97 2.94
CA ASN A 524 17.94 7.42 1.75
C ASN A 524 16.94 6.30 2.09
N LEU A 525 16.08 6.53 3.09
CA LEU A 525 15.02 5.60 3.45
C LEU A 525 13.89 5.63 2.40
N LEU A 526 13.52 4.46 1.92
CA LEU A 526 12.39 4.24 1.03
C LEU A 526 11.09 4.04 1.82
N SER A 527 9.94 4.37 1.23
CA SER A 527 8.64 4.12 1.86
C SER A 527 8.45 2.64 2.15
N GLY A 528 8.19 2.27 3.41
CA GLY A 528 8.20 0.87 3.85
C GLY A 528 7.74 0.69 5.30
N LYS A 529 7.46 -0.56 5.68
CA LYS A 529 7.04 -0.91 7.05
C LYS A 529 8.23 -0.82 8.01
N SER A 530 8.00 -0.28 9.20
CA SER A 530 9.01 -0.22 10.26
C SER A 530 8.48 -0.77 11.58
N ASN A 531 9.24 -1.65 12.22
CA ASN A 531 9.04 -2.08 13.59
C ASN A 531 9.82 -1.18 14.56
N ILE A 532 9.33 -1.02 15.78
CA ILE A 532 9.93 -0.15 16.79
C ILE A 532 10.18 -0.96 18.07
N TYR A 533 11.43 -1.02 18.49
CA TYR A 533 11.87 -1.74 19.69
C TYR A 533 12.54 -0.79 20.68
N PHE A 534 12.06 -0.80 21.92
CA PHE A 534 12.63 -0.05 23.04
C PHE A 534 12.98 -1.01 24.18
N MET A 535 14.20 -0.91 24.71
CA MET A 535 14.73 -1.79 25.76
C MET A 535 14.54 -3.30 25.44
N GLY A 536 14.74 -3.68 24.16
CA GLY A 536 14.56 -5.05 23.66
C GLY A 536 13.11 -5.51 23.49
N THR A 537 12.12 -4.68 23.82
CA THR A 537 10.68 -5.00 23.73
C THR A 537 10.09 -4.38 22.46
N PHE A 538 9.21 -5.10 21.74
CA PHE A 538 8.45 -4.52 20.63
C PHE A 538 7.40 -3.54 21.17
N THR A 539 7.38 -2.32 20.63
CA THR A 539 6.55 -1.19 21.14
C THR A 539 5.55 -0.68 20.12
N GLY A 540 5.72 -1.01 18.85
CA GLY A 540 4.77 -0.66 17.79
C GLY A 540 5.35 -0.87 16.40
N SER A 541 4.52 -0.64 15.40
CA SER A 541 4.92 -0.55 14.00
C SER A 541 4.38 0.73 13.37
N ASN A 542 5.03 1.15 12.29
CA ASN A 542 4.68 2.35 11.54
C ASN A 542 5.02 2.14 10.05
N VAL A 543 4.67 3.10 9.19
CA VAL A 543 5.09 3.14 7.79
C VAL A 543 5.91 4.40 7.56
N ILE A 544 7.18 4.24 7.19
CA ILE A 544 7.99 5.34 6.69
C ILE A 544 7.40 5.78 5.35
N ASN A 545 7.27 7.09 5.16
CA ASN A 545 6.81 7.68 3.92
C ASN A 545 7.92 8.58 3.35
N ALA A 546 8.58 8.12 2.28
CA ALA A 546 9.65 8.86 1.59
C ALA A 546 9.19 10.22 1.02
N ASN A 547 7.87 10.42 0.84
CA ASN A 547 7.31 11.69 0.37
C ASN A 547 7.00 12.68 1.51
N TYR A 548 7.35 12.36 2.77
CA TYR A 548 7.19 13.28 3.90
C TYR A 548 8.15 14.46 3.75
N THR A 549 7.62 15.68 3.73
CA THR A 549 8.39 16.92 3.47
C THR A 549 8.93 17.59 4.73
N GLY A 550 8.91 16.93 5.88
CA GLY A 550 9.46 17.45 7.13
C GLY A 550 10.90 17.01 7.35
N ASP A 551 11.76 17.93 7.77
CA ASP A 551 13.21 17.71 7.92
C ASP A 551 13.58 16.73 9.04
N THR A 552 12.66 16.48 9.99
CA THR A 552 12.86 15.56 11.12
C THR A 552 11.83 14.44 11.09
N LEU A 553 12.30 13.18 11.02
CA LEU A 553 11.46 12.00 11.18
C LEU A 553 11.32 11.68 12.68
N LYS A 554 10.09 11.58 13.18
CA LYS A 554 9.80 11.26 14.58
C LYS A 554 9.31 9.83 14.71
N ILE A 555 9.97 9.05 15.57
CA ILE A 555 9.61 7.66 15.86
C ILE A 555 9.15 7.57 17.32
N ALA A 556 7.88 7.25 17.56
CA ALA A 556 7.35 7.05 18.90
C ALA A 556 7.80 5.69 19.46
N LEU A 557 8.50 5.70 20.60
CA LEU A 557 9.05 4.51 21.26
C LEU A 557 8.10 3.91 22.32
N GLY A 558 6.99 4.59 22.62
CA GLY A 558 5.98 4.15 23.58
C GLY A 558 5.40 5.28 24.42
N ILE A 559 4.37 4.96 25.20
CA ILE A 559 3.71 5.88 26.14
C ILE A 559 4.40 5.80 27.50
N ASP A 560 4.57 6.95 28.17
CA ASP A 560 5.16 7.04 29.51
C ASP A 560 4.16 7.54 30.56
N ASN A 561 3.50 6.59 31.23
CA ASN A 561 2.51 6.85 32.28
C ASN A 561 3.06 7.59 33.52
N ASN A 562 4.38 7.79 33.64
CA ASN A 562 4.96 8.59 34.72
C ASN A 562 4.83 10.10 34.46
N ILE A 563 4.54 10.52 33.23
CA ILE A 563 4.33 11.92 32.87
C ILE A 563 2.85 12.10 32.58
N ILE A 564 2.17 12.89 33.41
CA ILE A 564 0.71 13.09 33.32
C ILE A 564 0.46 14.43 32.65
N VAL A 565 -0.19 14.39 31.48
CA VAL A 565 -0.80 15.56 30.85
C VAL A 565 -2.32 15.48 31.00
N LYS A 566 -2.97 16.64 31.18
CA LYS A 566 -4.42 16.81 31.14
C LYS A 566 -4.75 18.12 30.45
N ARG A 567 -5.83 18.15 29.66
CA ARG A 567 -6.44 19.38 29.13
C ARG A 567 -7.86 19.48 29.67
N GLU A 568 -8.13 20.48 30.49
CA GLU A 568 -9.43 20.69 31.14
C GLU A 568 -9.96 22.09 30.77
N GLY A 569 -11.25 22.19 30.44
CA GLY A 569 -11.88 23.47 30.09
C GLY A 569 -12.05 24.36 31.33
N ASN A 570 -11.41 25.53 31.34
CA ASN A 570 -11.49 26.48 32.45
C ASN A 570 -12.81 27.27 32.37
N LYS A 571 -13.83 26.74 33.03
CA LYS A 571 -15.19 27.29 33.05
C LYS A 571 -15.30 28.66 33.71
N GLU A 572 -14.38 29.04 34.59
CA GLU A 572 -14.37 30.36 35.24
C GLU A 572 -13.97 31.48 34.26
N LEU A 573 -13.22 31.12 33.20
CA LEU A 573 -12.79 32.01 32.13
C LEU A 573 -13.68 31.92 30.88
N PHE A 574 -14.72 31.09 30.89
CA PHE A 574 -15.72 31.02 29.81
C PHE A 574 -16.69 32.20 29.91
N ASP A 575 -17.01 32.79 28.77
CA ASP A 575 -17.94 33.92 28.69
C ASP A 575 -18.66 33.89 27.34
N LYS A 576 -19.92 34.32 27.30
CA LYS A 576 -20.72 34.44 26.07
C LYS A 576 -21.58 35.69 26.15
N ARG A 577 -21.28 36.67 25.30
CA ARG A 577 -21.93 37.98 25.26
C ARG A 577 -22.59 38.21 23.91
N PHE A 578 -23.77 38.80 23.91
CA PHE A 578 -24.47 39.27 22.72
C PHE A 578 -24.32 40.79 22.63
N VAL A 579 -23.87 41.29 21.47
CA VAL A 579 -23.66 42.72 21.18
C VAL A 579 -24.32 43.02 19.85
N GLY A 580 -25.59 43.45 19.90
CA GLY A 580 -26.43 43.51 18.70
C GLY A 580 -26.60 42.12 18.08
N THR A 581 -26.34 42.01 16.77
CA THR A 581 -26.34 40.74 16.03
C THR A 581 -25.01 39.97 16.10
N THR A 582 -24.04 40.43 16.90
CA THR A 582 -22.74 39.75 17.07
C THR A 582 -22.69 39.01 18.39
N VAL A 583 -22.31 37.74 18.33
CA VAL A 583 -21.96 36.91 19.48
C VAL A 583 -20.45 36.98 19.69
N LYS A 584 -20.04 37.20 20.94
CA LYS A 584 -18.66 37.04 21.40
C LYS A 584 -18.61 35.88 22.37
N GLU A 585 -17.80 34.87 22.08
CA GLU A 585 -17.69 33.68 22.91
C GLU A 585 -16.24 33.36 23.24
N THR A 586 -15.93 33.41 24.53
CA THR A 586 -14.59 33.12 25.07
C THR A 586 -14.48 31.65 25.48
N ARG A 587 -13.35 31.04 25.13
CA ARG A 587 -12.92 29.71 25.60
C ARG A 587 -11.54 29.81 26.23
N ALA A 588 -11.31 28.94 27.21
CA ALA A 588 -10.09 28.84 27.99
C ALA A 588 -9.80 27.38 28.36
N PHE A 589 -8.58 26.89 28.15
CA PHE A 589 -8.19 25.52 28.50
C PHE A 589 -6.93 25.56 29.33
N ASP A 590 -6.94 24.84 30.44
CA ASP A 590 -5.75 24.63 31.26
C ASP A 590 -5.15 23.28 30.93
N VAL A 591 -3.95 23.30 30.38
CA VAL A 591 -3.11 22.12 30.15
C VAL A 591 -2.20 21.94 31.36
N THR A 592 -2.53 20.98 32.22
CA THR A 592 -1.71 20.57 33.35
C THR A 592 -0.70 19.52 32.90
N VAL A 593 0.56 19.72 33.29
CA VAL A 593 1.68 18.81 33.01
C VAL A 593 2.36 18.46 34.33
N LYS A 594 2.56 17.17 34.62
CA LYS A 594 3.27 16.73 35.82
C LYS A 594 4.28 15.63 35.48
N ASN A 595 5.54 15.86 35.81
CA ASN A 595 6.59 14.86 35.70
C ASN A 595 6.71 14.08 37.03
N ASN A 596 6.22 12.84 37.12
CA ASN A 596 6.40 12.01 38.33
C ASN A 596 7.74 11.24 38.33
N ARG A 597 8.62 11.44 37.35
CA ARG A 597 9.96 10.82 37.36
C ARG A 597 10.87 11.47 38.38
N SER A 598 11.88 10.71 38.81
CA SER A 598 13.01 11.18 39.63
C SER A 598 14.04 11.99 38.85
N SER A 599 13.91 12.10 37.52
CA SER A 599 14.80 12.83 36.63
C SER A 599 14.12 14.02 35.96
N LYS A 600 14.92 14.99 35.53
CA LYS A 600 14.49 16.12 34.70
C LYS A 600 14.16 15.64 33.28
N ILE A 601 13.12 16.20 32.67
CA ILE A 601 12.67 15.89 31.31
C ILE A 601 12.58 17.14 30.43
N ARG A 602 12.48 16.93 29.12
CA ARG A 602 12.01 17.90 28.12
C ARG A 602 10.75 17.34 27.46
N ILE A 603 9.68 18.12 27.43
CA ILE A 603 8.40 17.77 26.82
C ILE A 603 7.94 18.89 25.90
N VAL A 604 7.52 18.52 24.69
CA VAL A 604 6.87 19.40 23.73
C VAL A 604 5.37 19.09 23.75
N ILE A 605 4.56 20.13 23.89
CA ILE A 605 3.10 20.01 23.94
C ILE A 605 2.51 20.81 22.79
N ASP A 606 1.65 20.17 22.01
CA ASP A 606 0.94 20.79 20.89
C ASP A 606 -0.57 20.89 21.21
N ASP A 607 -1.15 22.07 20.97
CA ASP A 607 -2.60 22.32 20.93
C ASP A 607 -2.89 23.21 19.69
N GLN A 608 -4.10 23.72 19.53
CA GLN A 608 -4.50 24.45 18.33
C GLN A 608 -5.62 25.46 18.59
N PHE A 609 -5.38 26.72 18.21
CA PHE A 609 -6.42 27.74 18.04
C PHE A 609 -7.26 27.48 16.76
N PRO A 610 -8.58 27.70 16.79
CA PRO A 610 -9.37 27.64 15.56
C PRO A 610 -8.93 28.75 14.58
N LEU A 611 -9.02 28.45 13.28
CA LEU A 611 -8.87 29.41 12.19
C LEU A 611 -10.22 29.60 11.49
N SER A 612 -10.41 30.72 10.79
CA SER A 612 -11.57 30.92 9.93
C SER A 612 -11.20 31.29 8.49
N ASP A 613 -11.91 30.69 7.55
CA ASP A 613 -11.96 31.02 6.13
C ASP A 613 -12.97 32.14 5.81
N ARG A 614 -13.85 32.50 6.77
CA ARG A 614 -14.94 33.46 6.60
C ARG A 614 -14.61 34.78 7.28
N LYS A 615 -14.61 35.87 6.51
CA LYS A 615 -14.48 37.26 7.03
C LYS A 615 -15.53 37.65 8.08
N SER A 616 -16.63 36.91 8.20
CA SER A 616 -17.66 37.15 9.23
C SER A 616 -17.35 36.49 10.58
N ILE A 617 -16.29 35.69 10.69
CA ILE A 617 -15.89 35.02 11.94
C ILE A 617 -14.45 35.42 12.26
N GLU A 618 -14.26 36.11 13.38
CA GLU A 618 -12.95 36.53 13.86
C GLU A 618 -12.52 35.69 15.06
N VAL A 619 -11.27 35.25 15.10
CA VAL A 619 -10.68 34.56 16.26
C VAL A 619 -9.58 35.44 16.85
N GLU A 620 -9.78 35.90 18.09
CA GLU A 620 -8.84 36.72 18.83
C GLU A 620 -8.15 35.87 19.92
N ARG A 621 -6.82 35.81 19.90
CA ARG A 621 -6.03 35.04 20.87
C ARG A 621 -5.76 35.92 22.10
N LEU A 622 -6.18 35.45 23.28
CA LEU A 622 -6.16 36.22 24.52
C LEU A 622 -5.08 35.75 25.51
N GLU A 623 -4.77 34.46 25.54
CA GLU A 623 -3.67 33.90 26.33
C GLU A 623 -3.04 32.72 25.58
N THR A 624 -1.71 32.66 25.60
CA THR A 624 -0.89 31.69 24.89
C THR A 624 0.14 31.01 25.79
N SER A 625 0.36 31.52 27.02
CA SER A 625 1.41 31.06 27.94
C SER A 625 2.81 30.98 27.29
N GLY A 626 3.09 31.84 26.30
CA GLY A 626 4.38 31.89 25.59
C GLY A 626 4.61 30.78 24.55
N GLY A 627 3.57 30.08 24.11
CA GLY A 627 3.68 29.05 23.06
C GLY A 627 3.98 29.65 21.68
N LYS A 628 4.74 28.92 20.87
CA LYS A 628 5.06 29.29 19.47
C LYS A 628 3.88 28.90 18.57
N ILE A 629 3.43 29.80 17.71
CA ILE A 629 2.24 29.59 16.87
C ILE A 629 2.62 29.48 15.39
N ASP A 630 2.00 28.53 14.69
CA ASP A 630 1.94 28.50 13.22
C ASP A 630 0.62 29.12 12.75
N GLU A 631 0.72 30.28 12.11
CA GLU A 631 -0.43 31.06 11.63
C GLU A 631 -1.26 30.34 10.57
N ASN A 632 -0.68 29.40 9.81
CA ASN A 632 -1.37 28.71 8.71
C ASN A 632 -2.22 27.52 9.19
N THR A 633 -1.84 26.91 10.33
CA THR A 633 -2.52 25.72 10.89
C THR A 633 -3.25 26.00 12.20
N GLY A 634 -2.97 27.16 12.82
CA GLY A 634 -3.44 27.52 14.15
C GLY A 634 -2.75 26.75 15.28
N LYS A 635 -1.78 25.88 14.96
CA LYS A 635 -1.08 25.05 15.94
C LYS A 635 -0.26 25.92 16.88
N ILE A 636 -0.31 25.62 18.18
CA ILE A 636 0.53 26.22 19.21
C ILE A 636 1.37 25.14 19.89
N SER A 637 2.67 25.41 20.06
CA SER A 637 3.65 24.48 20.62
C SER A 637 4.37 25.10 21.82
N TRP A 638 4.42 24.37 22.94
CA TRP A 638 5.25 24.71 24.11
C TRP A 638 6.37 23.69 24.29
N ASP A 639 7.63 24.13 24.27
CA ASP A 639 8.81 23.33 24.61
C ASP A 639 9.20 23.62 26.07
N ILE A 640 9.09 22.61 26.92
CA ILE A 640 9.11 22.77 28.38
C ILE A 640 10.11 21.80 28.97
N SER A 641 11.02 22.32 29.81
CA SER A 641 11.82 21.47 30.69
C SER A 641 11.21 21.44 32.09
N LEU A 642 11.02 20.23 32.64
CA LEU A 642 10.44 19.98 33.96
C LEU A 642 11.40 19.17 34.81
N GLY A 643 11.68 19.64 36.01
CA GLY A 643 12.40 18.91 37.05
C GLY A 643 11.62 17.69 37.57
N ALA A 644 12.28 16.91 38.43
CA ALA A 644 11.67 15.76 39.07
C ALA A 644 10.50 16.17 39.97
N ASN A 645 9.36 15.47 39.89
CA ASN A 645 8.11 15.79 40.59
C ASN A 645 7.49 17.17 40.30
N GLU A 646 8.01 17.92 39.32
CA GLU A 646 7.51 19.25 38.98
C GLU A 646 6.14 19.18 38.28
N LYS A 647 5.25 20.13 38.62
CA LYS A 647 3.97 20.38 37.96
C LYS A 647 3.97 21.79 37.37
N LYS A 648 3.54 21.92 36.11
CA LYS A 648 3.28 23.19 35.45
C LYS A 648 1.84 23.21 34.92
N VAL A 649 1.24 24.39 34.86
CA VAL A 649 -0.05 24.63 34.20
C VAL A 649 0.18 25.66 33.10
N ILE A 650 -0.47 25.46 31.96
CA ILE A 650 -0.39 26.29 30.77
C ILE A 650 -1.84 26.66 30.42
N THR A 651 -2.14 27.94 30.30
CA THR A 651 -3.47 28.41 29.90
C THR A 651 -3.47 28.80 28.42
N LEU A 652 -4.48 28.34 27.70
CA LEU A 652 -4.79 28.70 26.31
C LEU A 652 -6.14 29.41 26.30
N LYS A 653 -6.23 30.67 25.86
CA LYS A 653 -7.49 31.43 25.84
C LYS A 653 -7.71 32.17 24.52
N TYR A 654 -8.93 32.13 24.01
CA TYR A 654 -9.34 32.86 22.80
C TYR A 654 -10.81 33.33 22.87
N GLU A 655 -11.14 34.40 22.15
CA GLU A 655 -12.50 34.85 21.88
C GLU A 655 -12.82 34.63 20.39
N VAL A 656 -13.98 34.03 20.10
CA VAL A 656 -14.54 33.95 18.75
C VAL A 656 -15.68 34.95 18.62
N LYS A 657 -15.65 35.78 17.58
CA LYS A 657 -16.70 36.75 17.25
C LYS A 657 -17.40 36.28 15.99
N TYR A 658 -18.72 36.14 16.02
CA TYR A 658 -19.51 35.61 14.90
C TYR A 658 -20.94 36.17 14.92
N PRO A 659 -21.68 36.14 13.80
CA PRO A 659 -23.07 36.61 13.77
C PRO A 659 -23.99 35.61 14.49
N ASP A 660 -25.02 36.12 15.16
CA ASP A 660 -26.02 35.34 15.92
C ASP A 660 -26.76 34.26 15.10
N TYR A 661 -26.94 34.49 13.80
CA TYR A 661 -27.52 33.52 12.87
C TYR A 661 -26.56 32.38 12.44
N VAL A 662 -25.29 32.42 12.85
CA VAL A 662 -24.30 31.38 12.53
C VAL A 662 -24.10 30.46 13.74
N SER A 663 -24.45 29.18 13.58
CA SER A 663 -24.05 28.15 14.54
C SER A 663 -22.61 27.71 14.30
N ILE A 664 -21.79 27.71 15.35
CA ILE A 664 -20.42 27.17 15.32
C ILE A 664 -20.19 26.21 16.48
N GLY A 665 -19.51 25.09 16.22
CA GLY A 665 -18.98 24.21 17.26
C GLY A 665 -17.68 24.81 17.81
N ILE A 666 -17.61 25.03 19.13
CA ILE A 666 -16.42 25.58 19.80
C ILE A 666 -16.00 24.66 20.96
N GLU A 667 -15.02 23.80 20.68
CA GLU A 667 -14.45 22.74 21.56
C GLU A 667 -12.92 22.85 21.70
#